data_AF-A0A2M8IW72-F1
#
_entry.id   AF-A0A2M8IW72-F1
#
_cell.length_a   1.000
_cell.length_b   1.000
_cell.length_c   1.000
_cell.angle_alpha   90.00
_cell.angle_beta   90.00
_cell.angle_gamma   90.00
#
_symmetry.space_group_name_H-M   'P 1'
#
loop_
_entity.id
_entity.type
_entity.pdbx_description
1 polymer ?
#
loop_
_entity_poly.entity_id
_entity_poly.type
_entity_poly.pdbx_seq_one_letter_code
_entity_poly.pdbx_strand_id
1 'polypeptide(L)'
;MCTICSALRPYATDCDYGALNAAPVTTETADAADNISTSYTMEVNGSFEGLIESAGDRDWVAITLQAGTTYDIDLLASPSGAGTLSDPITAIYDSAGTYLAGNDDGGEGTESYMSFTAESTGTYYVMARGYSATTGTYRLDVTAEAPPPPPPPTDADLDTLAAYLTSGYWTDGGEIPHRFDTRTNNVISVNLAGLTETGQQLARWALETWEAVADIAFAETTGSADITFDDANTGAYAEYMQSGGYTISADINISTGWIDEYGAELGSYGFQTYVHEIGHALGLGHLGNYNGSATYGTENTFANDSWQVSVMSYFNQYENTQTTASYAEVVTAMSADIIAVQSLYGAAGTSSLTAGDTVYGAGHTLGSSWLGQLYSAMTSTSISGGTVYTGDSFAATIWDIGGYDIIDLSFDVWDQNVNLNAESASDVDGETGNLVIARGTVIEEFRAGLGDDTVLGNAAANTLLGNGGEDTLRGAAGNDTLNGGSGNDTLEGGADRDTLIGGTGADALNGGDGIDLADYRASILAAVVDLADSALNSGAAAGDTLTAIENLSGTLFDDSLYGDDVRNVLRGLKGDDLLAGRGGNDQLIGAGGKDSLLGGDGDDTLKGGGKRDTLDGGAQNDLLFGNGGRDLLDGSSGDDRLTGGNGRDTFIYNGGVDVIEDFGNDRLRVDDVLWTGQSYRKSDVMALASAETGDTIFDFGGGNTLTLTGYSDLDALSGVLAII
;
A
#
# COMPACT_ATOMS: atom_id res chain seq x y z
N MET A 1 6.29 -43.42 -12.20
CA MET A 1 5.59 -42.67 -13.27
C MET A 1 5.54 -41.21 -12.81
N CYS A 2 6.48 -40.37 -13.26
CA CYS A 2 6.68 -39.00 -12.76
C CYS A 2 5.97 -37.97 -13.65
N THR A 3 4.95 -37.32 -13.10
CA THR A 3 4.58 -35.95 -13.41
C THR A 3 5.68 -35.05 -12.84
N ILE A 4 6.66 -34.70 -13.66
CA ILE A 4 7.54 -33.50 -13.63
C ILE A 4 8.57 -33.74 -14.74
N CYS A 5 8.10 -33.82 -15.98
CA CYS A 5 8.94 -33.77 -17.18
C CYS A 5 8.15 -33.33 -18.42
N SER A 6 7.23 -32.37 -18.24
CA SER A 6 6.53 -31.70 -19.34
C SER A 6 6.17 -30.27 -18.92
N ALA A 7 7.14 -29.36 -19.00
CA ALA A 7 6.80 -27.93 -18.98
C ALA A 7 7.80 -27.01 -19.70
N LEU A 8 9.11 -27.27 -19.75
CA LEU A 8 10.03 -26.14 -20.01
C LEU A 8 11.17 -26.31 -21.04
N ARG A 9 11.23 -27.34 -21.90
CA ARG A 9 12.29 -27.37 -22.96
C ARG A 9 11.85 -28.03 -24.28
N PRO A 10 11.37 -27.28 -25.31
CA PRO A 10 10.98 -27.87 -26.59
C PRO A 10 12.11 -27.98 -27.63
N TYR A 11 13.29 -27.37 -27.43
CA TYR A 11 14.37 -27.44 -28.44
C TYR A 11 15.77 -27.42 -27.80
N ALA A 12 16.26 -28.57 -27.37
CA ALA A 12 17.69 -28.82 -27.18
C ALA A 12 17.94 -30.34 -27.23
N THR A 13 18.31 -30.85 -28.40
CA THR A 13 18.85 -32.22 -28.54
C THR A 13 20.36 -32.16 -28.38
N ASP A 14 20.82 -32.11 -27.13
CA ASP A 14 22.03 -32.81 -26.66
C ASP A 14 22.31 -32.38 -25.23
N CYS A 15 22.02 -33.29 -24.30
CA CYS A 15 22.68 -33.39 -23.00
C CYS A 15 22.57 -34.86 -22.61
N ASP A 16 23.42 -35.67 -23.26
CA ASP A 16 23.99 -36.85 -22.65
C ASP A 16 24.74 -36.40 -21.39
N TYR A 17 24.20 -36.76 -20.22
CA TYR A 17 24.95 -36.82 -18.97
C TYR A 17 24.57 -38.11 -18.25
N GLY A 18 25.37 -39.14 -18.51
CA GLY A 18 25.28 -40.41 -17.80
C GLY A 18 26.53 -41.28 -17.88
N ALA A 19 27.71 -40.72 -18.15
CA ALA A 19 28.96 -41.41 -17.87
C ALA A 19 29.35 -41.20 -16.40
N LEU A 20 28.67 -41.90 -15.48
CA LEU A 20 29.14 -42.13 -14.12
C LEU A 20 28.91 -43.61 -13.78
N ASN A 21 30.02 -44.33 -13.67
CA ASN A 21 30.22 -45.64 -13.07
C ASN A 21 29.03 -46.60 -13.11
N ALA A 22 29.11 -47.64 -13.96
CA ALA A 22 28.28 -48.82 -13.81
C ALA A 22 28.26 -49.22 -12.32
N ALA A 23 27.07 -49.20 -11.71
CA ALA A 23 26.88 -49.63 -10.34
C ALA A 23 27.57 -50.99 -10.15
N PRO A 24 28.27 -51.23 -9.02
CA PRO A 24 28.91 -52.52 -8.79
C PRO A 24 27.84 -53.61 -8.83
N VAL A 25 27.93 -54.48 -9.84
CA VAL A 25 27.08 -55.66 -9.96
C VAL A 25 27.83 -56.82 -9.33
N THR A 26 27.24 -57.40 -8.28
CA THR A 26 27.72 -58.66 -7.70
C THR A 26 26.93 -59.80 -8.31
N THR A 27 27.58 -60.71 -9.01
CA THR A 27 26.92 -61.88 -9.59
C THR A 27 27.16 -63.09 -8.70
N GLU A 28 26.09 -63.83 -8.46
CA GLU A 28 26.14 -65.13 -7.81
C GLU A 28 27.01 -66.12 -8.61
N THR A 29 27.94 -66.80 -7.92
CA THR A 29 28.84 -67.81 -8.52
C THR A 29 28.65 -69.22 -7.93
N ALA A 30 27.84 -69.32 -6.89
CA ALA A 30 27.43 -70.51 -6.14
C ALA A 30 26.18 -70.15 -5.32
N ASP A 31 25.28 -71.10 -5.12
CA ASP A 31 24.01 -70.97 -4.37
C ASP A 31 24.13 -70.10 -3.10
N ALA A 32 23.34 -69.03 -3.02
CA ALA A 32 23.30 -68.10 -1.90
C ALA A 32 22.47 -68.67 -0.75
N ALA A 33 23.10 -68.85 0.42
CA ALA A 33 22.41 -69.45 1.56
C ALA A 33 21.13 -68.69 1.97
N ASP A 34 20.07 -69.43 2.29
CA ASP A 34 18.74 -68.92 2.67
C ASP A 34 18.62 -68.30 4.07
N ASN A 35 19.75 -67.86 4.63
CA ASN A 35 19.89 -67.37 5.99
C ASN A 35 21.14 -66.49 6.14
N ILE A 36 21.36 -65.98 7.36
CA ILE A 36 22.44 -65.04 7.70
C ILE A 36 23.88 -65.54 7.43
N SER A 37 24.06 -66.83 7.10
CA SER A 37 25.37 -67.39 6.73
C SER A 37 25.75 -67.20 5.26
N THR A 38 24.92 -66.50 4.46
CA THR A 38 25.25 -66.12 3.08
C THR A 38 26.60 -65.42 2.99
N SER A 39 27.39 -65.77 1.98
CA SER A 39 28.67 -65.11 1.68
C SER A 39 28.53 -63.91 0.74
N TYR A 40 27.32 -63.65 0.23
CA TYR A 40 27.09 -62.57 -0.72
C TYR A 40 26.75 -61.27 0.00
N THR A 41 27.40 -60.21 -0.47
CA THR A 41 27.18 -58.85 0.01
C THR A 41 26.94 -57.93 -1.18
N MET A 42 26.07 -56.94 -1.03
CA MET A 42 25.91 -55.84 -1.98
C MET A 42 26.05 -54.50 -1.28
N GLU A 43 26.34 -53.46 -2.07
CA GLU A 43 26.41 -52.07 -1.61
C GLU A 43 25.11 -51.34 -1.94
N VAL A 44 24.79 -50.30 -1.15
CA VAL A 44 23.71 -49.35 -1.50
C VAL A 44 24.06 -48.64 -2.82
N ASN A 45 23.05 -48.46 -3.66
CA ASN A 45 23.14 -48.03 -5.06
C ASN A 45 23.91 -49.03 -5.97
N GLY A 46 24.05 -50.28 -5.51
CA GLY A 46 24.59 -51.41 -6.26
C GLY A 46 23.51 -52.40 -6.68
N SER A 47 23.92 -53.42 -7.45
CA SER A 47 23.04 -54.49 -7.93
C SER A 47 23.59 -55.87 -7.55
N PHE A 48 22.71 -56.84 -7.34
CA PHE A 48 23.04 -58.24 -7.21
C PHE A 48 22.31 -59.07 -8.26
N GLU A 49 23.00 -59.90 -9.03
CA GLU A 49 22.41 -60.82 -10.00
C GLU A 49 22.51 -62.26 -9.51
N GLY A 50 21.37 -62.94 -9.37
CA GLY A 50 21.29 -64.30 -8.85
C GLY A 50 20.47 -65.25 -9.72
N LEU A 51 20.44 -66.52 -9.32
CA LEU A 51 19.72 -67.61 -9.97
C LEU A 51 19.03 -68.47 -8.92
N ILE A 52 17.69 -68.43 -8.90
CA ILE A 52 16.89 -69.41 -8.17
C ILE A 52 16.96 -70.75 -8.93
N GLU A 53 17.77 -71.70 -8.46
CA GLU A 53 18.09 -72.94 -9.18
C GLU A 53 17.08 -74.06 -8.97
N SER A 54 16.29 -73.99 -7.89
CA SER A 54 15.30 -75.02 -7.55
C SER A 54 14.02 -74.45 -6.92
N ALA A 55 12.93 -75.21 -7.03
CA ALA A 55 11.64 -74.76 -6.49
C ALA A 55 11.69 -74.65 -4.96
N GLY A 56 11.42 -73.45 -4.44
CA GLY A 56 11.44 -73.15 -3.00
C GLY A 56 12.80 -72.66 -2.48
N ASP A 57 13.78 -72.52 -3.35
CA ASP A 57 15.04 -71.86 -3.05
C ASP A 57 14.86 -70.36 -2.74
N ARG A 58 15.74 -69.82 -1.91
CA ARG A 58 15.74 -68.43 -1.43
C ARG A 58 17.18 -67.95 -1.26
N ASP A 59 17.55 -66.98 -2.06
CA ASP A 59 18.85 -66.34 -1.94
C ASP A 59 18.80 -65.19 -0.94
N TRP A 60 19.75 -65.14 -0.02
CA TRP A 60 19.94 -63.96 0.84
C TRP A 60 21.21 -63.21 0.45
N VAL A 61 21.10 -61.90 0.36
CA VAL A 61 22.22 -60.98 0.07
C VAL A 61 22.34 -60.01 1.25
N ALA A 62 23.52 -59.94 1.86
CA ALA A 62 23.76 -59.03 2.97
C ALA A 62 24.04 -57.61 2.46
N ILE A 63 23.50 -56.59 3.13
CA ILE A 63 23.70 -55.18 2.80
C ILE A 63 23.84 -54.35 4.09
N THR A 64 24.69 -53.32 4.09
CA THR A 64 24.83 -52.42 5.24
C THR A 64 23.97 -51.18 5.04
N LEU A 65 23.01 -50.97 5.94
CA LEU A 65 22.08 -49.82 5.90
C LEU A 65 22.35 -48.85 7.05
N GLN A 66 22.02 -47.58 6.86
CA GLN A 66 22.16 -46.48 7.83
C GLN A 66 20.82 -46.19 8.50
N ALA A 67 20.84 -45.97 9.82
CA ALA A 67 19.64 -45.65 10.58
C ALA A 67 18.97 -44.35 10.09
N GLY A 68 17.65 -44.39 9.91
CA GLY A 68 16.84 -43.23 9.50
C GLY A 68 16.84 -42.96 7.99
N THR A 69 17.57 -43.73 7.19
CA THR A 69 17.53 -43.65 5.72
C THR A 69 16.48 -44.61 5.17
N THR A 70 15.68 -44.13 4.23
CA THR A 70 14.74 -44.95 3.46
C THR A 70 15.42 -45.50 2.22
N TYR A 71 15.20 -46.78 1.94
CA TYR A 71 15.79 -47.51 0.83
C TYR A 71 14.71 -48.13 -0.03
N ASP A 72 14.86 -47.97 -1.33
CA ASP A 72 14.05 -48.63 -2.34
C ASP A 72 14.74 -49.92 -2.77
N ILE A 73 14.01 -51.03 -2.68
CA ILE A 73 14.48 -52.39 -2.95
C ILE A 73 13.68 -52.94 -4.13
N ASP A 74 14.34 -53.06 -5.28
CA ASP A 74 13.77 -53.54 -6.54
C ASP A 74 14.28 -54.95 -6.83
N LEU A 75 13.39 -55.93 -6.92
CA LEU A 75 13.69 -57.29 -7.37
C LEU A 75 13.11 -57.51 -8.77
N LEU A 76 13.99 -57.34 -9.74
CA LEU A 76 13.71 -57.35 -11.17
C LEU A 76 13.98 -58.73 -11.78
N ALA A 77 13.21 -59.12 -12.79
CA ALA A 77 13.30 -60.42 -13.42
C ALA A 77 12.82 -60.40 -14.89
N SER A 78 12.05 -61.40 -15.32
CA SER A 78 11.63 -61.50 -16.72
C SER A 78 10.70 -60.38 -17.23
N PRO A 79 9.81 -59.77 -16.44
CA PRO A 79 8.96 -58.67 -16.91
C PRO A 79 9.75 -57.46 -17.42
N SER A 80 10.77 -57.00 -16.68
CA SER A 80 11.66 -55.90 -17.08
C SER A 80 12.80 -56.34 -18.01
N GLY A 81 12.96 -57.66 -18.24
CA GLY A 81 14.06 -58.23 -19.02
C GLY A 81 15.39 -58.30 -18.26
N ALA A 82 15.41 -58.01 -16.95
CA ALA A 82 16.59 -58.12 -16.08
C ALA A 82 16.90 -59.55 -15.61
N GLY A 83 16.09 -60.53 -16.02
CA GLY A 83 16.27 -61.94 -15.65
C GLY A 83 15.33 -62.87 -16.39
N THR A 84 15.22 -64.11 -15.90
CA THR A 84 14.34 -65.16 -16.46
C THR A 84 13.32 -65.68 -15.46
N LEU A 85 13.41 -65.29 -14.18
CA LEU A 85 12.43 -65.62 -13.16
C LEU A 85 11.10 -64.93 -13.50
N SER A 86 9.99 -65.67 -13.43
CA SER A 86 8.69 -65.18 -13.90
C SER A 86 7.91 -64.39 -12.84
N ASP A 87 8.18 -64.63 -11.57
CA ASP A 87 7.35 -64.14 -10.46
C ASP A 87 8.21 -64.03 -9.19
N PRO A 88 9.06 -63.00 -9.09
CA PRO A 88 9.99 -62.83 -7.98
C PRO A 88 9.36 -62.18 -6.74
N ILE A 89 9.74 -62.66 -5.56
CA ILE A 89 9.30 -62.17 -4.24
C ILE A 89 10.51 -61.66 -3.47
N THR A 90 10.42 -60.47 -2.88
CA THR A 90 11.47 -59.92 -2.02
C THR A 90 11.06 -59.77 -0.56
N ALA A 91 12.02 -59.88 0.35
CA ALA A 91 11.84 -59.58 1.76
C ALA A 91 13.14 -59.09 2.39
N ILE A 92 13.05 -58.33 3.47
CA ILE A 92 14.19 -57.85 4.24
C ILE A 92 14.15 -58.37 5.68
N TYR A 93 15.33 -58.72 6.19
CA TYR A 93 15.56 -59.30 7.51
C TYR A 93 16.63 -58.51 8.27
N ASP A 94 16.55 -58.50 9.59
CA ASP A 94 17.56 -57.88 10.45
C ASP A 94 18.84 -58.73 10.57
N SER A 95 19.84 -58.19 11.29
CA SER A 95 21.12 -58.88 11.55
C SER A 95 21.01 -60.21 12.29
N ALA A 96 19.87 -60.51 12.93
CA ALA A 96 19.59 -61.78 13.60
C ALA A 96 18.80 -62.77 12.72
N GLY A 97 18.42 -62.36 11.49
CA GLY A 97 17.60 -63.14 10.57
C GLY A 97 16.10 -63.08 10.87
N THR A 98 15.65 -62.08 11.63
CA THR A 98 14.23 -61.85 11.90
C THR A 98 13.59 -61.14 10.71
N TYR A 99 12.43 -61.61 10.25
CA TYR A 99 11.67 -60.97 9.18
C TYR A 99 11.20 -59.58 9.61
N LEU A 100 11.43 -58.58 8.75
CA LEU A 100 11.00 -57.21 8.98
C LEU A 100 9.85 -56.84 8.04
N ALA A 101 10.06 -56.98 6.73
CA ALA A 101 9.09 -56.61 5.71
C ALA A 101 9.35 -57.39 4.41
N GLY A 102 8.40 -57.36 3.48
CA GLY A 102 8.55 -57.98 2.16
C GLY A 102 7.37 -57.67 1.25
N ASN A 103 7.56 -57.89 -0.04
CA ASN A 103 6.56 -57.65 -1.07
C ASN A 103 6.61 -58.72 -2.17
N ASP A 104 5.47 -58.93 -2.82
CA ASP A 104 5.15 -59.88 -3.88
C ASP A 104 4.22 -59.09 -4.83
N ASP A 105 4.67 -58.72 -6.02
CA ASP A 105 4.00 -57.82 -6.99
C ASP A 105 4.04 -56.29 -6.72
N GLY A 106 5.15 -55.76 -6.20
CA GLY A 106 5.33 -54.31 -6.01
C GLY A 106 5.81 -53.51 -7.24
N GLY A 107 6.38 -54.19 -8.25
CA GLY A 107 7.12 -53.61 -9.38
C GLY A 107 6.43 -53.77 -10.74
N GLU A 108 7.21 -53.82 -11.83
CA GLU A 108 6.66 -53.99 -13.19
C GLU A 108 6.17 -55.42 -13.41
N GLY A 109 4.89 -55.59 -13.76
CA GLY A 109 4.30 -56.92 -13.97
C GLY A 109 4.15 -57.69 -12.66
N THR A 110 4.88 -58.78 -12.52
CA THR A 110 4.96 -59.63 -11.31
C THR A 110 6.25 -59.39 -10.52
N GLU A 111 7.01 -58.34 -10.85
CA GLU A 111 8.23 -58.00 -10.11
C GLU A 111 7.91 -57.45 -8.72
N SER A 112 8.89 -57.50 -7.82
CA SER A 112 8.72 -57.01 -6.46
C SER A 112 9.47 -55.71 -6.24
N TYR A 113 8.81 -54.73 -5.63
CA TYR A 113 9.42 -53.48 -5.19
C TYR A 113 8.95 -53.15 -3.78
N MET A 114 9.84 -52.68 -2.90
CA MET A 114 9.46 -52.21 -1.58
C MET A 114 10.35 -51.06 -1.11
N SER A 115 9.76 -50.15 -0.35
CA SER A 115 10.49 -49.10 0.35
C SER A 115 10.65 -49.46 1.84
N PHE A 116 11.85 -49.28 2.38
CA PHE A 116 12.21 -49.68 3.75
C PHE A 116 13.08 -48.64 4.44
N THR A 117 12.61 -48.11 5.58
CA THR A 117 13.41 -47.24 6.44
C THR A 117 14.16 -48.07 7.48
N ALA A 118 15.50 -48.03 7.47
CA ALA A 118 16.29 -48.78 8.44
C ALA A 118 16.23 -48.13 9.84
N GLU A 119 15.80 -48.88 10.84
CA GLU A 119 15.70 -48.39 12.23
C GLU A 119 17.06 -48.33 12.95
N SER A 120 18.05 -49.09 12.48
CA SER A 120 19.38 -49.18 13.08
C SER A 120 20.47 -49.23 12.02
N THR A 121 21.65 -48.70 12.31
CA THR A 121 22.79 -48.81 11.40
C THR A 121 23.42 -50.18 11.56
N GLY A 122 23.53 -50.96 10.49
CA GLY A 122 24.06 -52.31 10.57
C GLY A 122 23.77 -53.17 9.33
N THR A 123 24.08 -54.46 9.43
CA THR A 123 23.84 -55.43 8.36
C THR A 123 22.39 -55.90 8.36
N TYR A 124 21.76 -55.83 7.20
CA TYR A 124 20.47 -56.40 6.87
C TYR A 124 20.65 -57.46 5.78
N TYR A 125 19.63 -58.28 5.58
CA TYR A 125 19.63 -59.29 4.54
C TYR A 125 18.40 -59.14 3.67
N VAL A 126 18.62 -58.97 2.36
CA VAL A 126 17.54 -58.92 1.37
C VAL A 126 17.44 -60.29 0.71
N MET A 127 16.23 -60.82 0.69
CA MET A 127 15.90 -62.14 0.17
C MET A 127 15.27 -62.01 -1.21
N ALA A 128 15.65 -62.92 -2.11
CA ALA A 128 15.00 -63.12 -3.39
C ALA A 128 14.54 -64.58 -3.51
N ARG A 129 13.33 -64.79 -4.05
CA ARG A 129 12.81 -66.14 -4.37
C ARG A 129 11.77 -66.09 -5.47
N GLY A 130 11.47 -67.23 -6.08
CA GLY A 130 10.32 -67.38 -6.97
C GLY A 130 9.01 -67.69 -6.22
N TYR A 131 7.88 -67.18 -6.72
CA TYR A 131 6.56 -67.63 -6.29
C TYR A 131 6.31 -69.07 -6.75
N SER A 132 5.77 -69.90 -5.84
CA SER A 132 5.47 -71.32 -6.08
C SER A 132 6.70 -72.15 -6.52
N ALA A 133 6.71 -72.68 -7.73
CA ALA A 133 7.76 -73.53 -8.27
C ALA A 133 8.56 -72.85 -9.40
N THR A 134 8.50 -71.53 -9.48
CA THR A 134 9.22 -70.76 -10.50
C THR A 134 10.72 -70.70 -10.18
N THR A 135 11.54 -70.79 -11.21
CA THR A 135 13.00 -70.75 -11.15
C THR A 135 13.51 -69.86 -12.28
N GLY A 136 14.70 -69.31 -12.13
CA GLY A 136 15.28 -68.39 -13.11
C GLY A 136 16.17 -67.34 -12.50
N THR A 137 16.82 -66.57 -13.36
CA THR A 137 17.69 -65.46 -12.97
C THR A 137 16.89 -64.22 -12.57
N TYR A 138 17.45 -63.41 -11.68
CA TYR A 138 16.89 -62.12 -11.25
C TYR A 138 18.02 -61.10 -11.02
N ARG A 139 17.64 -59.83 -10.88
CA ARG A 139 18.52 -58.75 -10.41
C ARG A 139 17.85 -58.03 -9.24
N LEU A 140 18.60 -57.85 -8.16
CA LEU A 140 18.20 -57.09 -6.98
C LEU A 140 18.96 -55.75 -6.96
N ASP A 141 18.24 -54.64 -6.99
CA ASP A 141 18.78 -53.30 -6.88
C ASP A 141 18.31 -52.68 -5.55
N VAL A 142 19.22 -52.01 -4.82
CA VAL A 142 18.87 -51.28 -3.58
C VAL A 142 19.38 -49.85 -3.67
N THR A 143 18.51 -48.86 -3.61
CA THR A 143 18.85 -47.42 -3.73
C THR A 143 18.44 -46.64 -2.48
N ALA A 144 19.21 -45.62 -2.08
CA ALA A 144 18.84 -44.74 -0.97
C ALA A 144 17.98 -43.58 -1.46
N GLU A 145 16.85 -43.31 -0.82
CA GLU A 145 16.08 -42.07 -1.04
C GLU A 145 16.88 -40.86 -0.52
N ALA A 146 16.90 -39.77 -1.29
CA ALA A 146 17.48 -38.51 -0.83
C ALA A 146 16.66 -37.94 0.35
N PRO A 147 17.29 -37.32 1.37
CA PRO A 147 16.55 -36.66 2.44
C PRO A 147 15.61 -35.58 1.86
N PRO A 148 14.44 -35.31 2.49
CA PRO A 148 13.57 -34.25 2.04
C PRO A 148 14.31 -32.90 2.09
N PRO A 149 14.11 -32.01 1.11
CA PRO A 149 14.72 -30.69 1.14
C PRO A 149 14.34 -29.94 2.42
N PRO A 150 15.20 -29.04 2.92
CA PRO A 150 14.82 -28.16 4.02
C PRO A 150 13.51 -27.43 3.68
N PRO A 151 12.68 -27.10 4.67
CA PRO A 151 11.50 -26.28 4.43
C PRO A 151 11.93 -24.99 3.74
N PRO A 152 11.15 -24.48 2.77
CA PRO A 152 11.47 -23.24 2.11
C PRO A 152 11.62 -22.12 3.14
N PRO A 153 12.50 -21.13 2.90
CA PRO A 153 12.59 -19.94 3.71
C PRO A 153 11.22 -19.29 3.93
N THR A 154 11.01 -18.63 5.06
CA THR A 154 9.80 -17.84 5.34
C THR A 154 10.12 -16.36 5.20
N ASP A 155 9.09 -15.53 5.00
CA ASP A 155 9.25 -14.09 5.02
C ASP A 155 9.70 -13.60 6.41
N ALA A 156 10.50 -12.55 6.41
CA ALA A 156 10.92 -11.82 7.60
C ALA A 156 10.39 -10.39 7.59
N ASP A 157 10.09 -9.84 8.77
CA ASP A 157 9.77 -8.42 8.91
C ASP A 157 11.02 -7.54 8.68
N LEU A 158 10.80 -6.24 8.45
CA LEU A 158 11.90 -5.31 8.14
C LEU A 158 12.93 -5.19 9.27
N ASP A 159 12.53 -5.36 10.53
CA ASP A 159 13.45 -5.33 11.67
C ASP A 159 14.39 -6.54 11.66
N THR A 160 13.86 -7.72 11.34
CA THR A 160 14.63 -8.95 11.21
C THR A 160 15.59 -8.87 10.04
N LEU A 161 15.13 -8.37 8.88
CA LEU A 161 15.99 -8.14 7.71
C LEU A 161 17.11 -7.14 8.04
N ALA A 162 16.79 -5.99 8.64
CA ALA A 162 17.77 -4.98 9.03
C ALA A 162 18.80 -5.47 10.06
N ALA A 163 18.35 -6.27 11.05
CA ALA A 163 19.26 -6.92 12.00
C ALA A 163 20.17 -7.96 11.32
N TYR A 164 19.68 -8.64 10.29
CA TYR A 164 20.49 -9.57 9.50
C TYR A 164 21.54 -8.82 8.67
N LEU A 165 21.16 -7.73 7.98
CA LEU A 165 22.08 -6.87 7.23
C LEU A 165 23.20 -6.33 8.12
N THR A 166 22.90 -5.88 9.33
CA THR A 166 23.90 -5.25 10.21
C THR A 166 24.68 -6.22 11.09
N SER A 167 24.14 -7.41 11.38
CA SER A 167 24.78 -8.37 12.27
C SER A 167 24.75 -9.81 11.77
N GLY A 168 23.60 -10.29 11.29
CA GLY A 168 23.41 -11.70 10.92
C GLY A 168 24.41 -12.18 9.87
N TYR A 169 24.48 -11.47 8.74
CA TYR A 169 25.40 -11.75 7.64
C TYR A 169 26.85 -11.90 8.12
N TRP A 170 27.34 -10.90 8.85
CA TRP A 170 28.72 -10.89 9.36
C TRP A 170 28.97 -12.08 10.29
N THR A 171 28.06 -12.35 11.21
CA THR A 171 28.22 -13.48 12.14
C THR A 171 28.16 -14.84 11.47
N ASP A 172 27.34 -15.00 10.43
CA ASP A 172 27.25 -16.24 9.64
C ASP A 172 28.52 -16.47 8.80
N GLY A 173 29.15 -15.39 8.33
CA GLY A 173 30.48 -15.41 7.72
C GLY A 173 31.64 -15.62 8.72
N GLY A 174 31.35 -15.63 10.03
CA GLY A 174 32.37 -15.71 11.08
C GLY A 174 33.14 -14.41 11.33
N GLU A 175 32.62 -13.29 10.84
CA GLU A 175 33.14 -11.94 10.98
C GLU A 175 32.45 -11.18 12.13
N ILE A 176 32.99 -10.00 12.47
CA ILE A 176 32.44 -9.12 13.50
C ILE A 176 31.72 -7.98 12.79
N PRO A 177 30.48 -7.64 13.18
CA PRO A 177 29.78 -6.45 12.68
C PRO A 177 30.61 -5.18 12.80
N HIS A 178 30.56 -4.34 11.77
CA HIS A 178 31.41 -3.15 11.67
C HIS A 178 30.63 -1.90 11.22
N ARG A 179 31.23 -0.73 11.46
CA ARG A 179 30.70 0.60 11.10
C ARG A 179 31.78 1.66 11.26
N PHE A 180 31.65 2.82 10.62
CA PHE A 180 32.48 3.98 10.94
C PHE A 180 32.13 4.56 12.32
N ASP A 181 33.13 5.18 12.98
CA ASP A 181 32.93 5.86 14.26
C ASP A 181 32.46 7.30 14.07
N THR A 182 31.15 7.49 13.93
CA THR A 182 30.52 8.82 13.72
C THR A 182 30.12 9.54 15.02
N ARG A 183 30.51 9.03 16.19
CA ARG A 183 30.00 9.55 17.49
C ARG A 183 30.48 10.95 17.82
N THR A 184 31.60 11.39 17.23
CA THR A 184 32.18 12.72 17.49
C THR A 184 31.94 13.71 16.36
N ASN A 185 31.80 13.19 15.13
CA ASN A 185 31.43 13.90 13.92
C ASN A 185 30.78 12.88 12.98
N ASN A 186 29.73 13.29 12.28
CA ASN A 186 29.05 12.44 11.31
C ASN A 186 29.74 12.42 9.93
N VAL A 187 30.99 12.90 9.84
CA VAL A 187 31.68 13.08 8.56
C VAL A 187 32.52 11.86 8.20
N ILE A 188 32.31 11.30 7.02
CA ILE A 188 33.10 10.22 6.42
C ILE A 188 33.82 10.79 5.19
N SER A 189 35.15 10.79 5.18
CA SER A 189 35.90 11.32 4.04
C SER A 189 35.96 10.32 2.89
N VAL A 190 35.77 10.80 1.66
CA VAL A 190 35.76 9.96 0.45
C VAL A 190 36.75 10.46 -0.60
N ASN A 191 37.46 9.55 -1.27
CA ASN A 191 38.35 9.91 -2.37
C ASN A 191 37.91 9.22 -3.66
N LEU A 192 37.42 10.04 -4.61
CA LEU A 192 36.91 9.60 -5.91
C LEU A 192 37.95 9.70 -7.04
N ALA A 193 39.21 10.07 -6.74
CA ALA A 193 40.22 10.37 -7.75
C ALA A 193 40.66 9.13 -8.56
N GLY A 194 40.36 7.92 -8.08
CA GLY A 194 40.58 6.66 -8.81
C GLY A 194 39.53 6.36 -9.87
N LEU A 195 38.42 7.12 -9.92
CA LEU A 195 37.34 6.91 -10.88
C LEU A 195 37.44 7.84 -12.10
N THR A 196 36.96 7.38 -13.25
CA THR A 196 36.58 8.21 -14.41
C THR A 196 35.55 9.29 -14.04
N GLU A 197 35.42 10.35 -14.84
CA GLU A 197 34.44 11.43 -14.58
C GLU A 197 33.00 10.90 -14.44
N THR A 198 32.62 9.95 -15.28
CA THR A 198 31.33 9.25 -15.19
C THR A 198 31.18 8.49 -13.88
N GLY A 199 32.19 7.67 -13.51
CA GLY A 199 32.19 6.94 -12.24
C GLY A 199 32.11 7.86 -11.02
N GLN A 200 32.82 9.00 -11.04
CA GLN A 200 32.74 9.98 -9.96
C GLN A 200 31.33 10.56 -9.81
N GLN A 201 30.60 10.78 -10.92
CA GLN A 201 29.24 11.28 -10.85
C GLN A 201 28.27 10.24 -10.27
N LEU A 202 28.40 8.97 -10.69
CA LEU A 202 27.62 7.86 -10.13
C LEU A 202 27.89 7.68 -8.62
N ALA A 203 29.16 7.72 -8.22
CA ALA A 203 29.54 7.65 -6.82
C ALA A 203 28.93 8.79 -6.00
N ARG A 204 28.94 10.04 -6.50
CA ARG A 204 28.31 11.17 -5.82
C ARG A 204 26.81 10.98 -5.61
N TRP A 205 26.09 10.59 -6.66
CA TRP A 205 24.66 10.29 -6.54
C TRP A 205 24.41 9.16 -5.54
N ALA A 206 25.25 8.11 -5.54
CA ALA A 206 25.09 6.98 -4.63
C ALA A 206 25.44 7.34 -3.18
N LEU A 207 26.38 8.27 -2.96
CA LEU A 207 26.67 8.82 -1.64
C LEU A 207 25.47 9.64 -1.12
N GLU A 208 24.86 10.45 -1.98
CA GLU A 208 23.67 11.24 -1.62
C GLU A 208 22.50 10.35 -1.18
N THR A 209 22.32 9.13 -1.74
CA THR A 209 21.24 8.22 -1.31
C THR A 209 21.34 7.82 0.16
N TRP A 210 22.57 7.63 0.66
CA TRP A 210 22.82 7.25 2.05
C TRP A 210 22.80 8.45 3.00
N GLU A 211 23.34 9.61 2.58
CA GLU A 211 23.23 10.87 3.36
C GLU A 211 21.77 11.28 3.54
N ALA A 212 20.94 11.02 2.53
CA ALA A 212 19.55 11.38 2.57
C ALA A 212 18.75 10.56 3.57
N VAL A 213 19.26 9.47 4.15
CA VAL A 213 18.48 8.62 5.09
C VAL A 213 19.17 8.41 6.43
N ALA A 214 20.48 8.67 6.53
CA ALA A 214 21.27 8.46 7.74
C ALA A 214 21.98 9.74 8.22
N ASP A 215 22.27 9.84 9.53
CA ASP A 215 23.07 10.92 10.10
C ASP A 215 24.56 10.73 9.78
N ILE A 216 24.88 10.88 8.49
CA ILE A 216 26.23 10.86 7.92
C ILE A 216 26.37 11.98 6.89
N ALA A 217 27.61 12.43 6.68
CA ALA A 217 27.97 13.39 5.64
C ALA A 217 29.28 12.95 4.98
N PHE A 218 29.26 12.75 3.67
CA PHE A 218 30.44 12.42 2.89
C PHE A 218 31.20 13.68 2.49
N ALA A 219 32.50 13.69 2.79
CA ALA A 219 33.38 14.81 2.46
C ALA A 219 34.43 14.38 1.44
N GLU A 220 34.28 14.84 0.19
CA GLU A 220 35.26 14.59 -0.87
C GLU A 220 36.65 15.19 -0.53
N THR A 221 37.68 14.38 -0.73
CA THR A 221 39.09 14.74 -0.57
C THR A 221 39.93 14.13 -1.69
N THR A 222 41.09 14.73 -1.97
CA THR A 222 42.07 14.21 -2.95
C THR A 222 43.21 13.45 -2.29
N GLY A 223 43.17 13.29 -0.96
CA GLY A 223 44.22 12.67 -0.14
C GLY A 223 43.83 11.32 0.42
N SER A 224 44.35 10.99 1.61
CA SER A 224 43.83 9.86 2.39
C SER A 224 42.36 10.12 2.73
N ALA A 225 41.55 9.08 2.62
CA ALA A 225 40.12 9.11 2.91
C ALA A 225 39.73 7.87 3.74
N ASP A 226 38.55 7.92 4.35
CA ASP A 226 37.95 6.78 5.03
C ASP A 226 37.43 5.76 4.00
N ILE A 227 36.89 6.24 2.87
CA ILE A 227 36.51 5.41 1.71
C ILE A 227 37.30 5.86 0.48
N THR A 228 37.96 4.93 -0.21
CA THR A 228 38.64 5.19 -1.48
C THR A 228 37.95 4.42 -2.60
N PHE A 229 37.78 5.06 -3.75
CA PHE A 229 37.19 4.44 -4.94
C PHE A 229 38.22 4.22 -6.04
N ASP A 230 38.10 3.09 -6.75
CA ASP A 230 38.91 2.71 -7.92
C ASP A 230 38.02 2.08 -9.01
N ASP A 231 38.45 2.15 -10.27
CA ASP A 231 37.79 1.49 -11.41
C ASP A 231 38.76 0.64 -12.26
N ALA A 232 39.99 0.46 -11.77
CA ALA A 232 41.05 -0.23 -12.49
C ALA A 232 40.97 -1.76 -12.44
N ASN A 233 40.31 -2.35 -11.43
CA ASN A 233 40.20 -3.80 -11.27
C ASN A 233 38.87 -4.32 -11.81
N THR A 234 38.84 -5.57 -12.29
CA THR A 234 37.64 -6.18 -12.86
C THR A 234 36.56 -6.44 -11.82
N GLY A 235 35.29 -6.25 -12.19
CA GLY A 235 34.13 -6.52 -11.35
C GLY A 235 33.74 -5.33 -10.45
N ALA A 236 32.85 -5.63 -9.51
CA ALA A 236 32.40 -4.72 -8.46
C ALA A 236 32.57 -5.40 -7.10
N TYR A 237 33.14 -4.69 -6.13
CA TYR A 237 33.29 -5.16 -4.74
C TYR A 237 33.69 -4.01 -3.80
N ALA A 238 33.41 -4.20 -2.51
CA ALA A 238 33.91 -3.40 -1.42
C ALA A 238 34.76 -4.27 -0.47
N GLU A 239 35.93 -3.76 -0.12
CA GLU A 239 36.78 -4.32 0.94
C GLU A 239 36.91 -3.31 2.07
N TYR A 240 37.14 -3.81 3.29
CA TYR A 240 37.30 -2.94 4.45
C TYR A 240 38.38 -3.46 5.40
N MET A 241 38.98 -2.53 6.14
CA MET A 241 39.83 -2.83 7.28
C MET A 241 39.12 -2.41 8.54
N GLN A 242 39.08 -3.30 9.53
CA GLN A 242 38.44 -3.02 10.82
C GLN A 242 39.37 -3.19 12.01
N SER A 243 39.05 -2.49 13.09
CA SER A 243 39.65 -2.68 14.42
C SER A 243 38.55 -2.76 15.48
N GLY A 244 38.34 -3.95 16.03
CA GLY A 244 37.14 -4.22 16.82
C GLY A 244 35.91 -4.18 15.91
N GLY A 245 34.83 -3.53 16.34
CA GLY A 245 33.63 -3.31 15.52
C GLY A 245 33.62 -1.97 14.77
N TYR A 246 34.80 -1.39 14.49
CA TYR A 246 34.91 -0.12 13.77
C TYR A 246 35.68 -0.28 12.47
N THR A 247 35.11 0.21 11.37
CA THR A 247 35.77 0.40 10.09
C THR A 247 36.84 1.49 10.24
N ILE A 248 38.05 1.18 9.80
CA ILE A 248 39.21 2.09 9.79
C ILE A 248 39.44 2.65 8.38
N SER A 249 39.17 1.85 7.35
CA SER A 249 39.17 2.26 5.96
C SER A 249 38.33 1.29 5.13
N ALA A 250 37.79 1.75 4.01
CA ALA A 250 37.16 0.92 3.00
C ALA A 250 37.67 1.29 1.60
N ASP A 251 37.76 0.29 0.73
CA ASP A 251 38.16 0.40 -0.67
C ASP A 251 37.04 -0.17 -1.54
N ILE A 252 36.44 0.65 -2.39
CA ILE A 252 35.36 0.26 -3.31
C ILE A 252 35.93 0.25 -4.74
N ASN A 253 35.75 -0.86 -5.44
CA ASN A 253 36.12 -0.98 -6.85
C ASN A 253 34.88 -1.24 -7.70
N ILE A 254 34.64 -0.42 -8.71
CA ILE A 254 33.62 -0.68 -9.74
C ILE A 254 34.24 -0.42 -11.10
N SER A 255 34.52 -1.49 -11.84
CA SER A 255 35.33 -1.41 -13.06
C SER A 255 34.67 -0.60 -14.17
N THR A 256 35.47 0.07 -15.02
CA THR A 256 34.90 0.76 -16.19
C THR A 256 34.14 -0.18 -17.12
N GLY A 257 34.60 -1.45 -17.24
CA GLY A 257 33.90 -2.46 -18.02
C GLY A 257 32.53 -2.86 -17.46
N TRP A 258 32.35 -2.75 -16.13
CA TRP A 258 31.06 -2.96 -15.47
C TRP A 258 30.08 -1.85 -15.85
N ILE A 259 30.53 -0.60 -15.80
CA ILE A 259 29.72 0.56 -16.20
C ILE A 259 29.39 0.54 -17.70
N ASP A 260 30.34 0.14 -18.55
CA ASP A 260 30.10 -0.04 -19.98
C ASP A 260 29.05 -1.15 -20.28
N GLU A 261 28.95 -2.17 -19.42
CA GLU A 261 28.02 -3.29 -19.57
C GLU A 261 26.63 -2.99 -18.99
N TYR A 262 26.59 -2.34 -17.82
CA TYR A 262 25.38 -2.20 -17.00
C TYR A 262 24.81 -0.78 -16.94
N GLY A 263 25.39 0.16 -17.67
CA GLY A 263 24.88 1.52 -17.80
C GLY A 263 25.52 2.51 -16.81
N ALA A 264 25.29 3.80 -17.11
CA ALA A 264 25.84 4.94 -16.37
C ALA A 264 24.78 5.99 -16.03
N GLU A 265 23.51 5.58 -16.08
CA GLU A 265 22.33 6.39 -15.82
C GLU A 265 21.74 6.07 -14.44
N LEU A 266 20.89 6.95 -13.88
CA LEU A 266 20.32 6.74 -12.54
C LEU A 266 19.46 5.47 -12.46
N GLY A 267 18.75 5.09 -13.52
CA GLY A 267 17.95 3.85 -13.57
C GLY A 267 18.72 2.63 -14.07
N SER A 268 20.03 2.58 -13.85
CA SER A 268 20.88 1.50 -14.37
C SER A 268 21.46 0.64 -13.25
N TYR A 269 21.73 -0.63 -13.55
CA TYR A 269 22.37 -1.55 -12.60
C TYR A 269 23.79 -1.08 -12.23
N GLY A 270 24.45 -0.32 -13.11
CA GLY A 270 25.72 0.35 -12.80
C GLY A 270 25.59 1.35 -11.64
N PHE A 271 24.52 2.15 -11.59
CA PHE A 271 24.23 3.04 -10.47
C PHE A 271 23.85 2.27 -9.21
N GLN A 272 22.96 1.29 -9.32
CA GLN A 272 22.55 0.42 -8.21
C GLN A 272 23.77 -0.25 -7.54
N THR A 273 24.75 -0.67 -8.34
CA THR A 273 26.01 -1.24 -7.84
C THR A 273 26.77 -0.26 -6.94
N TYR A 274 26.86 1.03 -7.30
CA TYR A 274 27.48 2.02 -6.40
C TYR A 274 26.73 2.14 -5.08
N VAL A 275 25.39 2.15 -5.10
CA VAL A 275 24.59 2.20 -3.87
C VAL A 275 24.87 0.97 -2.99
N HIS A 276 24.91 -0.22 -3.60
CA HIS A 276 25.21 -1.50 -2.95
C HIS A 276 26.60 -1.53 -2.29
N GLU A 277 27.66 -1.22 -3.03
CA GLU A 277 29.03 -1.31 -2.51
C GLU A 277 29.31 -0.26 -1.41
N ILE A 278 28.67 0.90 -1.48
CA ILE A 278 28.72 1.89 -0.38
C ILE A 278 28.02 1.33 0.86
N GLY A 279 26.91 0.60 0.71
CA GLY A 279 26.25 -0.12 1.80
C GLY A 279 27.21 -1.08 2.53
N HIS A 280 27.98 -1.86 1.78
CA HIS A 280 29.04 -2.71 2.36
C HIS A 280 30.10 -1.93 3.12
N ALA A 281 30.63 -0.84 2.54
CA ALA A 281 31.59 0.01 3.23
C ALA A 281 31.03 0.58 4.55
N LEU A 282 29.72 0.90 4.57
CA LEU A 282 28.99 1.38 5.74
C LEU A 282 28.69 0.28 6.78
N GLY A 283 28.89 -1.01 6.46
CA GLY A 283 28.70 -2.12 7.40
C GLY A 283 27.46 -2.97 7.19
N LEU A 284 26.79 -2.83 6.04
CA LEU A 284 25.66 -3.68 5.67
C LEU A 284 26.19 -4.93 4.94
N GLY A 285 25.67 -6.09 5.31
CA GLY A 285 25.88 -7.37 4.63
C GLY A 285 24.79 -7.66 3.59
N HIS A 286 24.76 -8.90 3.09
CA HIS A 286 23.66 -9.39 2.27
C HIS A 286 22.53 -10.01 3.12
N LEU A 287 21.37 -10.27 2.51
CA LEU A 287 20.23 -10.97 3.12
C LEU A 287 20.33 -12.51 3.10
N GLY A 288 21.52 -13.02 2.77
CA GLY A 288 21.92 -14.40 3.03
C GLY A 288 23.44 -14.52 3.02
N ASN A 289 23.95 -15.66 3.49
CA ASN A 289 25.39 -15.94 3.51
C ASN A 289 25.90 -16.35 2.11
N TYR A 290 25.72 -15.47 1.13
CA TYR A 290 26.23 -15.58 -0.23
C TYR A 290 27.16 -14.42 -0.55
N ASN A 291 28.04 -14.62 -1.53
CA ASN A 291 28.99 -13.61 -1.98
C ASN A 291 29.44 -13.94 -3.42
N GLY A 292 29.40 -12.96 -4.32
CA GLY A 292 29.80 -13.06 -5.73
C GLY A 292 28.78 -13.72 -6.67
N SER A 293 28.07 -14.77 -6.23
CA SER A 293 26.92 -15.34 -6.93
C SER A 293 25.97 -16.03 -5.96
N ALA A 294 24.67 -16.09 -6.27
CA ALA A 294 23.68 -16.79 -5.46
C ALA A 294 22.55 -17.36 -6.31
N THR A 295 21.91 -18.44 -5.84
CA THR A 295 20.72 -19.05 -6.44
C THR A 295 19.53 -18.94 -5.48
N TYR A 296 18.48 -18.25 -5.92
CA TYR A 296 17.25 -18.10 -5.15
C TYR A 296 16.59 -19.47 -4.88
N GLY A 297 16.03 -19.65 -3.69
CA GLY A 297 15.48 -20.92 -3.20
C GLY A 297 16.53 -21.89 -2.64
N THR A 298 17.82 -21.58 -2.79
CA THR A 298 18.93 -22.40 -2.27
C THR A 298 19.77 -21.65 -1.24
N GLU A 299 20.14 -20.40 -1.54
CA GLU A 299 21.11 -19.62 -0.76
C GLU A 299 20.49 -18.43 -0.04
N ASN A 300 19.24 -18.07 -0.34
CA ASN A 300 18.52 -17.02 0.38
C ASN A 300 18.16 -17.48 1.80
N THR A 301 18.38 -16.61 2.79
CA THR A 301 17.99 -16.90 4.18
C THR A 301 16.52 -16.61 4.43
N PHE A 302 15.96 -15.63 3.71
CA PHE A 302 14.58 -15.19 3.84
C PHE A 302 13.85 -15.32 2.49
N ALA A 303 12.55 -15.64 2.51
CA ALA A 303 11.77 -15.75 1.27
C ALA A 303 11.63 -14.40 0.56
N ASN A 304 11.51 -13.31 1.30
CA ASN A 304 11.42 -11.96 0.78
C ASN A 304 12.79 -11.28 0.53
N ASP A 305 13.90 -12.02 0.49
CA ASP A 305 15.22 -11.53 0.06
C ASP A 305 15.16 -11.09 -1.42
N SER A 306 14.96 -9.79 -1.66
CA SER A 306 14.82 -9.20 -2.99
C SER A 306 15.18 -7.71 -3.03
N TRP A 307 15.40 -7.20 -4.24
CA TRP A 307 15.56 -5.76 -4.49
C TRP A 307 14.38 -4.90 -4.04
N GLN A 308 13.19 -5.48 -3.84
CA GLN A 308 12.03 -4.74 -3.32
C GLN A 308 12.26 -4.24 -1.88
N VAL A 309 13.03 -4.98 -1.07
CA VAL A 309 13.24 -4.68 0.35
C VAL A 309 14.67 -4.22 0.66
N SER A 310 15.65 -4.61 -0.15
CA SER A 310 17.06 -4.30 0.07
C SER A 310 17.85 -4.24 -1.23
N VAL A 311 18.61 -3.16 -1.43
CA VAL A 311 19.62 -3.05 -2.48
C VAL A 311 20.78 -4.03 -2.28
N MET A 312 20.93 -4.58 -1.07
CA MET A 312 21.94 -5.57 -0.72
C MET A 312 21.56 -7.00 -1.15
N SER A 313 20.36 -7.21 -1.67
CA SER A 313 19.96 -8.52 -2.20
C SER A 313 20.61 -8.81 -3.56
N TYR A 314 20.97 -10.07 -3.80
CA TYR A 314 21.39 -10.52 -5.14
C TYR A 314 20.21 -10.88 -6.04
N PHE A 315 19.00 -10.98 -5.49
CA PHE A 315 17.85 -11.49 -6.21
C PHE A 315 16.96 -10.35 -6.67
N ASN A 316 16.98 -10.08 -7.96
CA ASN A 316 15.97 -9.23 -8.57
C ASN A 316 14.59 -9.93 -8.59
N GLN A 317 13.56 -9.19 -8.99
CA GLN A 317 12.18 -9.67 -9.00
C GLN A 317 11.91 -10.76 -10.05
N TYR A 318 12.81 -11.00 -11.02
CA TYR A 318 12.72 -12.18 -11.90
C TYR A 318 13.26 -13.45 -11.25
N GLU A 319 14.21 -13.31 -10.31
CA GLU A 319 14.84 -14.44 -9.62
C GLU A 319 14.06 -14.82 -8.36
N ASN A 320 13.60 -13.83 -7.59
CA ASN A 320 12.77 -14.06 -6.42
C ASN A 320 11.31 -14.33 -6.85
N THR A 321 10.88 -15.58 -6.71
CA THR A 321 9.51 -16.01 -7.10
C THR A 321 8.44 -15.79 -6.01
N GLN A 322 8.80 -15.22 -4.86
CA GLN A 322 7.88 -14.92 -3.75
C GLN A 322 7.40 -13.47 -3.78
N THR A 323 8.21 -12.54 -4.28
CA THR A 323 7.76 -11.15 -4.48
C THR A 323 6.84 -11.06 -5.70
N THR A 324 5.81 -10.21 -5.59
CA THR A 324 4.93 -9.85 -6.69
C THR A 324 5.32 -8.55 -7.37
N ALA A 325 6.42 -7.92 -6.95
CA ALA A 325 6.89 -6.68 -7.54
C ALA A 325 7.41 -6.87 -8.96
N SER A 326 7.29 -5.81 -9.75
CA SER A 326 7.94 -5.72 -11.05
C SER A 326 9.45 -5.69 -10.93
N TYR A 327 10.13 -6.17 -11.97
CA TYR A 327 11.56 -5.90 -12.13
C TYR A 327 11.78 -4.40 -12.31
N ALA A 328 12.65 -3.84 -11.48
CA ALA A 328 13.04 -2.44 -11.57
C ALA A 328 14.40 -2.23 -10.92
N GLU A 329 15.21 -1.34 -11.50
CA GLU A 329 16.52 -0.99 -10.93
C GLU A 329 16.33 -0.09 -9.70
N VAL A 330 17.12 -0.32 -8.67
CA VAL A 330 16.98 0.38 -7.39
C VAL A 330 17.74 1.71 -7.43
N VAL A 331 17.03 2.80 -7.13
CA VAL A 331 17.59 4.17 -7.19
C VAL A 331 17.76 4.84 -5.83
N THR A 332 17.44 4.14 -4.74
CA THR A 332 17.60 4.60 -3.35
C THR A 332 18.14 3.46 -2.47
N ALA A 333 18.51 3.75 -1.22
CA ALA A 333 18.47 2.71 -0.20
C ALA A 333 17.01 2.23 -0.05
N MET A 334 16.79 0.92 0.11
CA MET A 334 15.44 0.35 0.25
C MET A 334 15.03 0.23 1.73
N SER A 335 13.77 -0.13 2.00
CA SER A 335 13.17 -0.07 3.34
C SER A 335 13.96 -0.80 4.45
N ALA A 336 14.50 -2.00 4.19
CA ALA A 336 15.34 -2.71 5.16
C ALA A 336 16.72 -2.06 5.30
N ASP A 337 17.27 -1.53 4.22
CA ASP A 337 18.56 -0.83 4.21
C ASP A 337 18.51 0.45 5.05
N ILE A 338 17.42 1.21 4.94
CA ILE A 338 17.18 2.44 5.70
C ILE A 338 17.16 2.12 7.20
N ILE A 339 16.39 1.12 7.63
CA ILE A 339 16.35 0.72 9.04
C ILE A 339 17.74 0.23 9.51
N ALA A 340 18.43 -0.55 8.67
CA ALA A 340 19.77 -1.06 8.95
C ALA A 340 20.78 0.08 9.16
N VAL A 341 20.92 0.99 8.20
CA VAL A 341 21.90 2.08 8.26
C VAL A 341 21.57 3.07 9.38
N GLN A 342 20.29 3.35 9.62
CA GLN A 342 19.86 4.19 10.74
C GLN A 342 20.16 3.55 12.10
N SER A 343 20.16 2.22 12.21
CA SER A 343 20.57 1.54 13.44
C SER A 343 22.08 1.69 13.73
N LEU A 344 22.90 1.87 12.69
CA LEU A 344 24.34 2.07 12.81
C LEU A 344 24.73 3.52 13.08
N TYR A 345 24.06 4.47 12.40
CA TYR A 345 24.47 5.87 12.33
C TYR A 345 23.44 6.87 12.88
N GLY A 346 22.18 6.47 13.05
CA GLY A 346 21.05 7.36 13.33
C GLY A 346 20.34 7.81 12.06
N ALA A 347 19.08 8.20 12.19
CA ALA A 347 18.29 8.81 11.11
C ALA A 347 18.81 10.20 10.77
N ALA A 348 18.77 10.60 9.49
CA ALA A 348 19.26 11.91 9.10
C ALA A 348 18.51 13.04 9.84
N GLY A 349 19.21 14.13 10.14
CA GLY A 349 18.69 15.23 10.94
C GLY A 349 18.06 16.35 10.10
N THR A 350 17.78 17.49 10.74
CA THR A 350 17.15 18.67 10.11
C THR A 350 17.97 19.35 9.01
N SER A 351 19.17 18.85 8.71
CA SER A 351 19.98 19.27 7.57
C SER A 351 19.79 18.39 6.34
N SER A 352 18.97 17.34 6.43
CA SER A 352 18.61 16.49 5.30
C SER A 352 17.95 17.30 4.19
N LEU A 353 18.03 16.75 2.98
CA LEU A 353 17.30 17.20 1.81
C LEU A 353 15.78 17.26 2.04
N THR A 354 15.27 16.41 2.95
CA THR A 354 13.86 16.11 3.20
C THR A 354 13.43 16.54 4.62
N ALA A 355 13.88 17.72 5.08
CA ALA A 355 13.62 18.21 6.44
C ALA A 355 12.47 19.24 6.56
N GLY A 356 11.77 19.51 5.47
CA GLY A 356 10.62 20.40 5.39
C GLY A 356 9.78 20.03 4.18
N ASP A 357 8.83 20.88 3.78
CA ASP A 357 7.89 20.59 2.70
C ASP A 357 8.59 20.10 1.41
N THR A 358 8.37 18.83 1.11
CA THR A 358 9.04 18.14 0.00
C THR A 358 8.04 17.72 -1.07
N VAL A 359 8.37 17.98 -2.33
CA VAL A 359 7.63 17.45 -3.48
C VAL A 359 8.49 16.39 -4.16
N TYR A 360 7.96 15.20 -4.27
CA TYR A 360 8.47 14.06 -5.04
C TYR A 360 7.70 13.99 -6.37
N GLY A 361 8.37 13.82 -7.51
CA GLY A 361 7.70 13.79 -8.83
C GLY A 361 7.61 15.15 -9.54
N ALA A 362 6.46 15.45 -10.15
CA ALA A 362 6.27 16.70 -10.90
C ALA A 362 6.40 17.93 -10.01
N GLY A 363 7.22 18.89 -10.46
CA GLY A 363 7.47 20.12 -9.70
C GLY A 363 8.30 19.93 -8.43
N HIS A 364 9.08 18.84 -8.34
CA HIS A 364 9.87 18.48 -7.16
C HIS A 364 10.67 19.65 -6.53
N THR A 365 10.86 19.59 -5.22
CA THR A 365 11.67 20.57 -4.45
C THR A 365 13.09 20.08 -4.11
N LEU A 366 13.44 18.87 -4.55
CA LEU A 366 14.69 18.15 -4.25
C LEU A 366 15.97 18.75 -4.87
N GLY A 367 15.91 19.96 -5.44
CA GLY A 367 17.07 20.65 -6.00
C GLY A 367 17.80 19.85 -7.10
N SER A 368 19.13 19.85 -7.06
CA SER A 368 20.00 19.12 -8.00
C SER A 368 20.46 17.75 -7.47
N SER A 369 19.82 17.23 -6.43
CA SER A 369 20.08 15.87 -5.93
C SER A 369 19.86 14.82 -7.02
N TRP A 370 20.35 13.60 -6.81
CA TRP A 370 20.09 12.48 -7.72
C TRP A 370 18.59 12.28 -8.00
N LEU A 371 17.74 12.32 -6.96
CA LEU A 371 16.30 12.11 -7.11
C LEU A 371 15.62 13.31 -7.79
N GLY A 372 16.07 14.53 -7.51
CA GLY A 372 15.63 15.72 -8.25
C GLY A 372 15.99 15.66 -9.74
N GLN A 373 17.18 15.16 -10.09
CA GLN A 373 17.58 14.95 -11.48
C GLN A 373 16.75 13.85 -12.16
N LEU A 374 16.42 12.76 -11.45
CA LEU A 374 15.52 11.72 -11.95
C LEU A 374 14.14 12.30 -12.29
N TYR A 375 13.48 12.97 -11.35
CA TYR A 375 12.15 13.54 -11.59
C TYR A 375 12.14 14.65 -12.64
N SER A 376 13.20 15.47 -12.70
CA SER A 376 13.40 16.43 -13.79
C SER A 376 13.48 15.73 -15.16
N ALA A 377 14.13 14.56 -15.24
CA ALA A 377 14.21 13.80 -16.49
C ALA A 377 12.85 13.19 -16.86
N MET A 378 12.17 12.55 -15.89
CA MET A 378 10.86 11.90 -16.08
C MET A 378 9.78 12.87 -16.56
N THR A 379 9.76 14.09 -16.02
CA THR A 379 8.73 15.09 -16.33
C THR A 379 9.06 15.96 -17.55
N SER A 380 10.26 15.83 -18.11
CA SER A 380 10.68 16.61 -19.27
C SER A 380 10.19 16.02 -20.59
N THR A 381 9.63 16.85 -21.47
CA THR A 381 9.31 16.47 -22.87
C THR A 381 10.52 16.49 -23.80
N SER A 382 11.70 16.88 -23.29
CA SER A 382 12.97 16.89 -24.03
C SER A 382 14.15 16.74 -23.08
N ILE A 383 14.84 15.60 -23.12
CA ILE A 383 16.09 15.40 -22.40
C ILE A 383 17.20 16.13 -23.17
N SER A 384 17.68 17.26 -22.66
CA SER A 384 18.83 17.97 -23.23
C SER A 384 20.03 17.93 -22.28
N GLY A 385 21.03 17.11 -22.63
CA GLY A 385 22.35 17.10 -21.98
C GLY A 385 22.66 15.79 -21.29
N GLY A 386 23.25 14.84 -22.02
CA GLY A 386 23.53 13.48 -21.51
C GLY A 386 22.24 12.71 -21.19
N THR A 387 22.28 11.39 -21.30
CA THR A 387 21.15 10.59 -20.83
C THR A 387 21.35 10.42 -19.32
N VAL A 388 20.69 11.21 -18.48
CA VAL A 388 20.72 11.04 -17.01
C VAL A 388 19.81 9.87 -16.59
N TYR A 389 18.75 9.67 -17.36
CA TYR A 389 17.76 8.62 -17.22
C TYR A 389 17.25 8.26 -18.61
N THR A 390 17.08 6.96 -18.85
CA THR A 390 16.75 6.33 -20.14
C THR A 390 15.26 6.01 -20.28
N GLY A 391 14.48 6.12 -19.20
CA GLY A 391 13.08 5.65 -19.15
C GLY A 391 12.94 4.21 -18.66
N ASP A 392 13.98 3.62 -18.09
CA ASP A 392 13.95 2.26 -17.54
C ASP A 392 13.25 2.25 -16.17
N SER A 393 12.44 1.21 -15.92
CA SER A 393 11.69 1.04 -14.67
C SER A 393 12.59 1.10 -13.43
N PHE A 394 12.19 1.86 -12.41
CA PHE A 394 12.94 1.98 -11.16
C PHE A 394 12.10 1.64 -9.93
N ALA A 395 12.79 1.21 -8.88
CA ALA A 395 12.27 1.03 -7.54
C ALA A 395 12.91 2.01 -6.57
N ALA A 396 12.10 2.58 -5.67
CA ALA A 396 12.54 3.57 -4.71
C ALA A 396 11.80 3.43 -3.37
N THR A 397 12.49 3.81 -2.29
CA THR A 397 11.86 4.04 -0.99
C THR A 397 11.96 5.52 -0.64
N ILE A 398 10.82 6.17 -0.41
CA ILE A 398 10.74 7.57 0.03
C ILE A 398 10.99 7.62 1.54
N TRP A 399 11.96 8.43 1.95
CA TRP A 399 12.17 8.76 3.35
C TRP A 399 12.17 10.28 3.52
N ASP A 400 11.27 10.73 4.37
CA ASP A 400 11.10 12.11 4.80
C ASP A 400 11.11 12.23 6.32
N ILE A 401 11.61 13.35 6.84
CA ILE A 401 11.72 13.65 8.27
C ILE A 401 10.51 14.47 8.74
N GLY A 402 9.85 15.17 7.83
CA GLY A 402 8.62 15.88 8.07
C GLY A 402 8.57 17.23 7.37
N GLY A 403 7.38 17.78 7.33
CA GLY A 403 7.03 18.90 6.47
C GLY A 403 5.56 18.73 6.11
N TYR A 404 5.13 19.41 5.06
CA TYR A 404 3.97 18.97 4.28
C TYR A 404 4.48 18.41 2.96
N ASP A 405 4.34 17.10 2.78
CA ASP A 405 5.02 16.35 1.75
C ASP A 405 4.04 15.83 0.69
N ILE A 406 4.47 15.93 -0.56
CA ILE A 406 3.64 15.68 -1.75
C ILE A 406 4.32 14.64 -2.63
N ILE A 407 3.60 13.60 -2.99
CA ILE A 407 3.93 12.75 -4.13
C ILE A 407 3.07 13.19 -5.32
N ASP A 408 3.70 13.83 -6.32
CA ASP A 408 3.05 14.36 -7.51
C ASP A 408 3.38 13.52 -8.74
N LEU A 409 2.50 12.56 -9.05
CA LEU A 409 2.59 11.71 -10.22
C LEU A 409 1.57 12.11 -11.30
N SER A 410 1.19 13.39 -11.35
CA SER A 410 0.22 13.93 -12.33
C SER A 410 0.63 13.82 -13.80
N PHE A 411 1.87 13.41 -14.07
CA PHE A 411 2.38 13.13 -15.41
C PHE A 411 2.17 11.66 -15.84
N ASP A 412 1.84 10.78 -14.90
CA ASP A 412 1.61 9.36 -15.15
C ASP A 412 0.28 9.16 -15.90
N VAL A 413 0.24 8.11 -16.71
CA VAL A 413 -0.89 7.74 -17.56
C VAL A 413 -1.38 6.31 -17.31
N TRP A 414 -0.71 5.60 -16.41
CA TRP A 414 -1.06 4.24 -16.00
C TRP A 414 -1.92 4.27 -14.74
N ASP A 415 -2.72 3.22 -14.57
CA ASP A 415 -3.46 2.99 -13.34
C ASP A 415 -2.49 2.76 -12.18
N GLN A 416 -2.64 3.53 -11.12
CA GLN A 416 -1.82 3.50 -9.92
C GLN A 416 -2.56 2.81 -8.79
N ASN A 417 -1.83 2.13 -7.91
CA ASN A 417 -2.38 1.57 -6.67
C ASN A 417 -1.48 1.94 -5.50
N VAL A 418 -1.88 2.99 -4.80
CA VAL A 418 -1.03 3.74 -3.87
C VAL A 418 -1.53 3.63 -2.45
N ASN A 419 -0.61 3.39 -1.53
CA ASN A 419 -0.85 3.38 -0.10
C ASN A 419 0.14 4.32 0.60
N LEU A 420 -0.39 5.39 1.20
CA LEU A 420 0.39 6.43 1.88
C LEU A 420 0.83 6.06 3.30
N ASN A 421 0.56 4.83 3.75
CA ASN A 421 1.04 4.36 5.04
C ASN A 421 2.55 4.05 5.00
N ALA A 422 3.23 4.22 6.13
CA ALA A 422 4.62 3.81 6.24
C ALA A 422 4.74 2.28 6.07
N GLU A 423 5.84 1.87 5.45
CA GLU A 423 6.21 0.47 5.17
C GLU A 423 5.29 -0.25 4.17
N SER A 424 4.36 0.44 3.50
CA SER A 424 3.60 -0.12 2.38
C SER A 424 4.29 0.12 1.04
N ALA A 425 4.20 -0.90 0.18
CA ALA A 425 4.55 -0.81 -1.23
C ALA A 425 3.34 -0.33 -2.04
N SER A 426 3.61 0.42 -3.09
CA SER A 426 2.65 1.00 -4.05
C SER A 426 3.08 0.66 -5.48
N ASP A 427 2.10 0.64 -6.36
CA ASP A 427 2.23 0.40 -7.79
C ASP A 427 2.16 1.76 -8.51
N VAL A 428 3.23 2.17 -9.19
CA VAL A 428 3.34 3.48 -9.87
C VAL A 428 4.10 3.38 -11.18
N ASP A 429 3.83 4.27 -12.13
CA ASP A 429 4.47 4.34 -13.47
C ASP A 429 4.38 3.01 -14.25
N GLY A 430 3.24 2.32 -14.11
CA GLY A 430 2.96 1.04 -14.76
C GLY A 430 3.64 -0.18 -14.14
N GLU A 431 4.31 0.00 -12.99
CA GLU A 431 5.02 -1.08 -12.29
C GLU A 431 4.33 -1.46 -10.98
N THR A 432 4.55 -2.71 -10.54
CA THR A 432 3.99 -3.25 -9.29
C THR A 432 5.02 -3.18 -8.17
N GLY A 433 4.63 -2.65 -7.01
CA GLY A 433 5.38 -2.69 -5.75
C GLY A 433 6.74 -1.99 -5.80
N ASN A 434 6.91 -1.02 -6.70
CA ASN A 434 8.17 -0.33 -6.97
C ASN A 434 8.38 0.92 -6.11
N LEU A 435 7.33 1.48 -5.48
CA LEU A 435 7.46 2.60 -4.56
C LEU A 435 7.12 2.20 -3.13
N VAL A 436 8.02 2.45 -2.18
CA VAL A 436 7.80 2.17 -0.75
C VAL A 436 7.90 3.46 0.06
N ILE A 437 7.07 3.64 1.07
CA ILE A 437 7.23 4.71 2.06
C ILE A 437 8.00 4.17 3.26
N ALA A 438 9.09 4.83 3.65
CA ALA A 438 9.92 4.38 4.75
C ALA A 438 9.23 4.50 6.12
N ARG A 439 9.70 3.73 7.09
CA ARG A 439 9.28 3.85 8.49
C ARG A 439 9.51 5.28 8.99
N GLY A 440 8.48 5.83 9.62
CA GLY A 440 8.55 7.14 10.26
C GLY A 440 8.35 8.32 9.31
N THR A 441 8.12 8.05 8.03
CA THR A 441 7.72 9.04 7.02
C THR A 441 6.20 9.16 6.96
N VAL A 442 5.72 10.39 6.82
CA VAL A 442 4.30 10.71 6.60
C VAL A 442 4.25 11.51 5.30
N ILE A 443 3.30 11.16 4.43
CA ILE A 443 3.01 11.90 3.20
C ILE A 443 1.59 12.43 3.34
N GLU A 444 1.43 13.75 3.24
CA GLU A 444 0.15 14.42 3.40
C GLU A 444 -0.62 14.54 2.08
N GLU A 445 0.06 14.63 0.94
CA GLU A 445 -0.61 14.84 -0.35
C GLU A 445 -0.16 13.85 -1.43
N PHE A 446 -1.14 13.34 -2.17
CA PHE A 446 -0.91 12.53 -3.36
C PHE A 446 -1.69 13.09 -4.55
N ARG A 447 -1.03 13.23 -5.69
CA ARG A 447 -1.63 13.62 -6.96
C ARG A 447 -1.42 12.51 -7.97
N ALA A 448 -2.54 11.87 -8.32
CA ALA A 448 -2.61 10.76 -9.25
C ALA A 448 -2.52 11.24 -10.71
N GLY A 449 -2.50 10.30 -11.64
CA GLY A 449 -2.23 10.52 -13.05
C GLY A 449 -3.48 10.79 -13.89
N LEU A 450 -3.52 10.17 -15.07
CA LEU A 450 -4.68 10.11 -15.95
C LEU A 450 -5.28 8.68 -16.03
N GLY A 451 -4.78 7.77 -15.20
CA GLY A 451 -5.21 6.37 -15.14
C GLY A 451 -6.39 6.19 -14.19
N ASP A 452 -6.94 4.96 -14.12
CA ASP A 452 -7.98 4.65 -13.15
C ASP A 452 -7.31 4.29 -11.80
N ASP A 453 -7.08 5.30 -10.95
CA ASP A 453 -6.16 5.21 -9.83
C ASP A 453 -6.84 4.80 -8.53
N THR A 454 -6.20 3.96 -7.72
CA THR A 454 -6.63 3.63 -6.34
C THR A 454 -5.65 4.21 -5.34
N VAL A 455 -6.11 5.10 -4.47
CA VAL A 455 -5.26 5.79 -3.48
C VAL A 455 -5.84 5.63 -2.08
N LEU A 456 -5.04 5.09 -1.17
CA LEU A 456 -5.32 5.01 0.26
C LEU A 456 -4.43 5.99 1.03
N GLY A 457 -5.06 6.92 1.75
CA GLY A 457 -4.45 7.82 2.71
C GLY A 457 -3.90 7.12 3.95
N ASN A 458 -3.53 7.92 4.94
CA ASN A 458 -2.99 7.46 6.22
C ASN A 458 -3.79 8.09 7.37
N ALA A 459 -3.18 8.26 8.55
CA ALA A 459 -3.87 8.81 9.73
C ALA A 459 -3.70 10.34 9.87
N ALA A 460 -2.99 10.98 8.93
CA ALA A 460 -2.85 12.43 8.86
C ALA A 460 -3.99 13.02 8.03
N ALA A 461 -4.19 14.33 8.13
CA ALA A 461 -5.10 15.03 7.23
C ALA A 461 -4.51 15.03 5.80
N ASN A 462 -5.06 14.19 4.94
CA ASN A 462 -4.58 13.98 3.58
C ASN A 462 -5.27 14.88 2.56
N THR A 463 -4.54 15.28 1.52
CA THR A 463 -5.11 15.83 0.29
C THR A 463 -4.89 14.82 -0.84
N LEU A 464 -5.95 14.25 -1.40
CA LEU A 464 -5.88 13.24 -2.47
C LEU A 464 -6.54 13.78 -3.73
N LEU A 465 -5.81 13.77 -4.85
CA LEU A 465 -6.28 14.23 -6.15
C LEU A 465 -6.21 13.09 -7.16
N GLY A 466 -7.35 12.61 -7.65
CA GLY A 466 -7.42 11.59 -8.72
C GLY A 466 -7.11 12.14 -10.11
N ASN A 467 -7.43 13.42 -10.33
CA ASN A 467 -7.25 14.15 -11.59
C ASN A 467 -8.13 13.62 -12.72
N GLY A 468 -7.77 12.54 -13.41
CA GLY A 468 -8.63 12.00 -14.45
C GLY A 468 -8.51 10.50 -14.57
N GLY A 469 -9.61 9.83 -14.92
CA GLY A 469 -9.74 8.38 -14.77
C GLY A 469 -10.96 8.08 -13.91
N GLU A 470 -11.35 6.81 -13.77
CA GLU A 470 -12.34 6.39 -12.78
C GLU A 470 -11.62 6.02 -11.48
N ASP A 471 -11.44 7.00 -10.59
CA ASP A 471 -10.56 6.88 -9.43
C ASP A 471 -11.26 6.34 -8.18
N THR A 472 -10.51 5.68 -7.30
CA THR A 472 -10.93 5.31 -5.95
C THR A 472 -10.02 5.95 -4.91
N LEU A 473 -10.52 6.97 -4.21
CA LEU A 473 -9.78 7.71 -3.19
C LEU A 473 -10.33 7.40 -1.79
N ARG A 474 -9.46 7.09 -0.84
CA ARG A 474 -9.83 6.80 0.56
C ARG A 474 -8.99 7.62 1.53
N GLY A 475 -9.60 8.54 2.28
CA GLY A 475 -8.90 9.40 3.24
C GLY A 475 -8.38 8.64 4.46
N ALA A 476 -9.22 7.74 4.98
CA ALA A 476 -9.00 6.91 6.16
C ALA A 476 -9.27 7.64 7.48
N ALA A 477 -8.27 8.23 8.14
CA ALA A 477 -8.50 8.97 9.37
C ALA A 477 -7.77 10.30 9.29
N GLY A 478 -8.42 11.38 9.70
CA GLY A 478 -7.88 12.72 9.47
C GLY A 478 -8.98 13.63 8.95
N ASN A 479 -8.73 14.92 8.87
CA ASN A 479 -9.66 15.80 8.17
C ASN A 479 -9.20 15.89 6.72
N ASP A 480 -9.69 14.99 5.89
CA ASP A 480 -9.14 14.76 4.55
C ASP A 480 -9.84 15.63 3.51
N THR A 481 -9.13 15.91 2.42
CA THR A 481 -9.68 16.56 1.23
C THR A 481 -9.47 15.64 0.04
N LEU A 482 -10.56 15.10 -0.49
CA LEU A 482 -10.56 14.17 -1.61
C LEU A 482 -11.17 14.88 -2.83
N ASN A 483 -10.46 14.84 -3.96
CA ASN A 483 -10.92 15.38 -5.23
C ASN A 483 -10.76 14.32 -6.32
N GLY A 484 -11.88 13.75 -6.79
CA GLY A 484 -11.90 12.74 -7.85
C GLY A 484 -11.35 13.32 -9.15
N GLY A 485 -11.96 14.40 -9.61
CA GLY A 485 -11.49 15.12 -10.79
C GLY A 485 -12.39 14.87 -11.98
N SER A 486 -11.96 14.08 -12.96
CA SER A 486 -12.79 13.75 -14.12
C SER A 486 -12.91 12.26 -14.35
N GLY A 487 -14.13 11.76 -14.42
CA GLY A 487 -14.43 10.34 -14.52
C GLY A 487 -15.50 10.00 -13.49
N ASN A 488 -15.87 8.73 -13.37
CA ASN A 488 -16.87 8.34 -12.37
C ASN A 488 -16.13 7.84 -11.13
N ASP A 489 -15.91 8.75 -10.18
CA ASP A 489 -14.98 8.52 -9.08
C ASP A 489 -15.67 7.96 -7.84
N THR A 490 -14.94 7.21 -7.02
CA THR A 490 -15.39 6.72 -5.71
C THR A 490 -14.54 7.35 -4.62
N LEU A 491 -15.15 8.18 -3.78
CA LEU A 491 -14.50 8.90 -2.68
C LEU A 491 -15.04 8.41 -1.34
N GLU A 492 -14.15 7.94 -0.46
CA GLU A 492 -14.44 7.55 0.92
C GLU A 492 -13.64 8.43 1.88
N GLY A 493 -14.30 9.35 2.58
CA GLY A 493 -13.65 10.25 3.56
C GLY A 493 -13.00 9.45 4.68
N GLY A 494 -13.82 8.71 5.42
CA GLY A 494 -13.36 7.83 6.47
C GLY A 494 -13.81 8.35 7.83
N ALA A 495 -12.86 8.64 8.73
CA ALA A 495 -13.15 9.17 10.05
C ALA A 495 -12.74 10.63 10.16
N ASP A 496 -13.48 11.39 10.96
CA ASP A 496 -13.29 12.80 11.31
C ASP A 496 -14.10 13.80 10.45
N ARG A 497 -13.49 14.74 9.72
CA ARG A 497 -14.26 15.77 8.99
C ARG A 497 -13.66 15.99 7.62
N ASP A 498 -14.30 15.38 6.64
CA ASP A 498 -13.76 15.29 5.31
C ASP A 498 -14.47 16.25 4.35
N THR A 499 -13.71 16.69 3.35
CA THR A 499 -14.22 17.47 2.21
C THR A 499 -14.08 16.62 0.96
N LEU A 500 -15.20 16.25 0.35
CA LEU A 500 -15.26 15.43 -0.84
C LEU A 500 -15.72 16.28 -2.04
N ILE A 501 -14.92 16.24 -3.10
CA ILE A 501 -15.17 16.92 -4.37
C ILE A 501 -15.18 15.82 -5.44
N GLY A 502 -16.37 15.43 -5.92
CA GLY A 502 -16.47 14.42 -6.99
C GLY A 502 -15.80 14.91 -8.27
N GLY A 503 -16.24 16.08 -8.74
CA GLY A 503 -15.68 16.72 -9.93
C GLY A 503 -16.64 16.62 -11.10
N THR A 504 -16.19 16.07 -12.23
CA THR A 504 -17.06 15.82 -13.39
C THR A 504 -17.24 14.33 -13.58
N GLY A 505 -18.49 13.88 -13.59
CA GLY A 505 -18.80 12.47 -13.74
C GLY A 505 -20.09 12.16 -12.99
N ALA A 506 -20.37 10.87 -12.83
CA ALA A 506 -21.35 10.39 -11.87
C ALA A 506 -20.60 9.73 -10.71
N ASP A 507 -20.41 10.48 -9.63
CA ASP A 507 -19.46 10.12 -8.58
C ASP A 507 -20.15 9.45 -7.37
N ALA A 508 -19.43 8.61 -6.65
CA ALA A 508 -19.87 8.02 -5.39
C ALA A 508 -19.11 8.64 -4.22
N LEU A 509 -19.78 9.49 -3.45
CA LEU A 509 -19.22 10.20 -2.30
C LEU A 509 -19.76 9.60 -1.00
N ASN A 510 -18.87 9.07 -0.18
CA ASN A 510 -19.15 8.55 1.14
C ASN A 510 -18.32 9.29 2.18
N GLY A 511 -18.95 10.12 3.03
CA GLY A 511 -18.21 10.87 4.07
C GLY A 511 -17.67 9.95 5.15
N GLY A 512 -18.49 9.03 5.65
CA GLY A 512 -18.10 8.04 6.65
C GLY A 512 -18.51 8.45 8.06
N ASP A 513 -17.61 8.25 9.03
CA ASP A 513 -17.80 8.64 10.42
C ASP A 513 -17.36 10.09 10.61
N GLY A 514 -18.29 11.04 10.70
CA GLY A 514 -17.81 12.41 10.72
C GLY A 514 -18.85 13.50 10.71
N ILE A 515 -18.37 14.68 10.37
CA ILE A 515 -19.22 15.76 9.85
C ILE A 515 -18.59 16.20 8.55
N ASP A 516 -19.13 15.68 7.45
CA ASP A 516 -18.49 15.69 6.15
C ASP A 516 -19.17 16.67 5.21
N LEU A 517 -18.43 17.11 4.20
CA LEU A 517 -18.85 18.12 3.24
C LEU A 517 -18.72 17.59 1.83
N ALA A 518 -19.82 17.53 1.08
CA ALA A 518 -19.75 17.49 -0.38
C ALA A 518 -19.65 18.92 -0.94
N ASP A 519 -18.58 19.19 -1.68
CA ASP A 519 -18.19 20.53 -2.10
C ASP A 519 -18.23 20.70 -3.63
N TYR A 520 -19.20 21.47 -4.12
CA TYR A 520 -19.40 21.73 -5.55
C TYR A 520 -18.86 23.10 -6.00
N ARG A 521 -18.13 23.83 -5.14
CA ARG A 521 -17.73 25.23 -5.38
C ARG A 521 -16.93 25.47 -6.65
N ALA A 522 -16.17 24.47 -7.09
CA ALA A 522 -15.32 24.56 -8.28
C ALA A 522 -16.10 24.35 -9.59
N SER A 523 -17.35 23.89 -9.52
CA SER A 523 -18.15 23.61 -10.70
C SER A 523 -18.53 24.86 -11.48
N ILE A 524 -18.65 24.70 -12.80
CA ILE A 524 -19.08 25.74 -13.74
C ILE A 524 -20.57 25.62 -14.13
N LEU A 525 -21.29 24.68 -13.51
CA LEU A 525 -22.73 24.45 -13.67
C LEU A 525 -23.43 24.71 -12.34
N ALA A 526 -24.72 25.03 -12.36
CA ALA A 526 -25.54 25.01 -11.14
C ALA A 526 -25.72 23.58 -10.64
N ALA A 527 -25.87 23.41 -9.33
CA ALA A 527 -26.07 22.13 -8.67
C ALA A 527 -27.52 21.95 -8.19
N VAL A 528 -28.07 20.76 -8.41
CA VAL A 528 -29.21 20.27 -7.64
C VAL A 528 -28.69 19.08 -6.84
N VAL A 529 -28.69 19.19 -5.51
CA VAL A 529 -28.13 18.18 -4.62
C VAL A 529 -29.13 17.87 -3.51
N ASP A 530 -29.43 16.59 -3.33
CA ASP A 530 -30.36 16.08 -2.33
C ASP A 530 -29.69 14.95 -1.52
N LEU A 531 -29.50 15.19 -0.22
CA LEU A 531 -28.86 14.21 0.68
C LEU A 531 -29.75 13.00 0.97
N ALA A 532 -31.08 13.11 0.84
CA ALA A 532 -32.00 12.02 1.14
C ALA A 532 -32.40 11.19 -0.10
N ASP A 533 -32.33 11.78 -1.30
CA ASP A 533 -32.65 11.09 -2.56
C ASP A 533 -31.68 11.49 -3.68
N SER A 534 -30.58 10.74 -3.77
CA SER A 534 -29.55 10.98 -4.79
C SER A 534 -30.04 10.81 -6.23
N ALA A 535 -31.22 10.20 -6.47
CA ALA A 535 -31.80 10.12 -7.80
C ALA A 535 -32.27 11.48 -8.34
N LEU A 536 -32.36 12.51 -7.48
CA LEU A 536 -32.70 13.88 -7.85
C LEU A 536 -31.47 14.72 -8.21
N ASN A 537 -30.26 14.21 -7.95
CA ASN A 537 -29.03 14.94 -8.18
C ASN A 537 -28.83 15.24 -9.67
N SER A 538 -28.56 16.51 -9.99
CA SER A 538 -28.42 16.99 -11.38
C SER A 538 -27.55 18.24 -11.48
N GLY A 539 -27.27 18.66 -12.72
CA GLY A 539 -26.36 19.79 -12.95
C GLY A 539 -24.93 19.42 -12.62
N ALA A 540 -24.30 20.14 -11.69
CA ALA A 540 -22.97 19.82 -11.19
C ALA A 540 -22.88 18.46 -10.47
N ALA A 541 -23.99 17.95 -9.94
CA ALA A 541 -24.04 16.67 -9.22
C ALA A 541 -24.70 15.55 -10.04
N ALA A 542 -24.66 15.65 -11.37
CA ALA A 542 -25.48 14.79 -12.23
C ALA A 542 -25.04 13.32 -12.20
N GLY A 543 -25.80 12.50 -11.48
CA GLY A 543 -25.53 11.08 -11.31
C GLY A 543 -24.80 10.75 -10.01
N ASP A 544 -24.42 11.77 -9.23
CA ASP A 544 -23.71 11.58 -7.97
C ASP A 544 -24.58 10.85 -6.95
N THR A 545 -23.95 9.99 -6.18
CA THR A 545 -24.52 9.37 -4.98
C THR A 545 -23.79 9.90 -3.76
N LEU A 546 -24.54 10.36 -2.76
CA LEU A 546 -24.01 10.91 -1.53
C LEU A 546 -24.51 10.05 -0.37
N THR A 547 -23.59 9.58 0.46
CA THR A 547 -23.90 8.78 1.65
C THR A 547 -23.07 9.28 2.82
N ALA A 548 -23.67 9.31 4.02
CA ALA A 548 -23.01 9.83 5.21
C ALA A 548 -22.34 11.21 4.97
N ILE A 549 -23.08 12.13 4.36
CA ILE A 549 -22.67 13.52 4.14
C ILE A 549 -23.66 14.40 4.90
N GLU A 550 -23.16 15.24 5.80
CA GLU A 550 -24.01 16.14 6.58
C GLU A 550 -24.08 17.55 5.98
N ASN A 551 -23.12 17.96 5.16
CA ASN A 551 -23.03 19.34 4.68
C ASN A 551 -22.88 19.44 3.17
N LEU A 552 -23.43 20.53 2.63
CA LEU A 552 -23.35 20.88 1.22
C LEU A 552 -22.80 22.29 1.04
N SER A 553 -21.88 22.44 0.10
CA SER A 553 -21.55 23.73 -0.50
C SER A 553 -21.91 23.70 -1.98
N GLY A 554 -22.80 24.61 -2.38
CA GLY A 554 -23.18 24.83 -3.76
C GLY A 554 -22.06 25.47 -4.59
N THR A 555 -22.47 25.99 -5.73
CA THR A 555 -21.63 26.55 -6.78
C THR A 555 -21.64 28.09 -6.68
N LEU A 556 -21.39 28.78 -7.79
CA LEU A 556 -21.55 30.25 -7.85
C LEU A 556 -22.79 30.65 -8.69
N PHE A 557 -23.68 29.69 -8.93
CA PHE A 557 -24.87 29.80 -9.77
C PHE A 557 -26.12 29.46 -8.95
N ASP A 558 -27.29 29.65 -9.54
CA ASP A 558 -28.58 29.40 -8.89
C ASP A 558 -28.75 27.90 -8.55
N ASP A 559 -28.49 27.54 -7.30
CA ASP A 559 -28.46 26.15 -6.84
C ASP A 559 -29.78 25.71 -6.16
N SER A 560 -29.98 24.41 -6.04
CA SER A 560 -31.03 23.82 -5.20
C SER A 560 -30.43 22.74 -4.30
N LEU A 561 -30.28 23.06 -3.01
CA LEU A 561 -29.62 22.22 -2.02
C LEU A 561 -30.65 21.75 -0.98
N TYR A 562 -30.76 20.42 -0.81
CA TYR A 562 -31.68 19.80 0.13
C TYR A 562 -30.89 18.96 1.14
N GLY A 563 -31.10 19.26 2.41
CA GLY A 563 -30.64 18.48 3.55
C GLY A 563 -31.40 17.16 3.70
N ASP A 564 -31.26 16.53 4.86
CA ASP A 564 -31.95 15.31 5.24
C ASP A 564 -32.62 15.46 6.62
N ASP A 565 -32.80 14.37 7.38
CA ASP A 565 -33.44 14.42 8.70
C ASP A 565 -32.41 14.64 9.84
N VAL A 566 -31.15 14.90 9.51
CA VAL A 566 -30.09 15.20 10.49
C VAL A 566 -29.62 16.64 10.37
N ARG A 567 -28.86 17.11 11.37
CA ARG A 567 -28.31 18.47 11.33
C ARG A 567 -27.38 18.65 10.13
N ASN A 568 -27.75 19.55 9.24
CA ASN A 568 -26.97 19.93 8.07
C ASN A 568 -26.45 21.37 8.11
N VAL A 569 -25.39 21.64 7.33
CA VAL A 569 -24.99 23.00 6.95
C VAL A 569 -25.03 23.14 5.44
N LEU A 570 -25.93 23.99 4.94
CA LEU A 570 -26.13 24.25 3.51
C LEU A 570 -25.66 25.66 3.15
N ARG A 571 -24.82 25.76 2.11
CA ARG A 571 -24.27 27.05 1.63
C ARG A 571 -24.54 27.25 0.14
N GLY A 572 -25.38 28.22 -0.22
CA GLY A 572 -25.68 28.58 -1.62
C GLY A 572 -24.61 29.45 -2.29
N LEU A 573 -23.92 30.29 -1.50
CA LEU A 573 -22.83 31.18 -1.94
C LEU A 573 -23.26 32.35 -2.81
N LYS A 574 -23.40 32.16 -4.12
CA LYS A 574 -23.83 33.19 -5.07
C LYS A 574 -24.82 32.55 -6.00
N GLY A 575 -25.76 33.34 -6.50
CA GLY A 575 -26.87 32.79 -7.27
C GLY A 575 -28.15 33.08 -6.51
N ASP A 576 -29.29 33.04 -7.21
CA ASP A 576 -30.60 33.03 -6.55
C ASP A 576 -30.87 31.57 -6.11
N ASP A 577 -30.57 31.22 -4.87
CA ASP A 577 -30.50 29.82 -4.42
C ASP A 577 -31.76 29.33 -3.70
N LEU A 578 -32.04 28.02 -3.75
CA LEU A 578 -33.02 27.33 -2.91
C LEU A 578 -32.30 26.41 -1.94
N LEU A 579 -32.45 26.65 -0.63
CA LEU A 579 -31.90 25.82 0.44
C LEU A 579 -33.05 25.29 1.29
N ALA A 580 -33.11 23.98 1.50
CA ALA A 580 -34.11 23.34 2.35
C ALA A 580 -33.44 22.40 3.35
N GLY A 581 -33.53 22.68 4.65
CA GLY A 581 -32.95 21.88 5.73
C GLY A 581 -33.65 20.53 5.89
N ARG A 582 -34.98 20.57 5.97
CA ARG A 582 -35.91 19.46 6.23
C ARG A 582 -36.02 19.13 7.70
N GLY A 583 -35.31 18.15 8.23
CA GLY A 583 -35.42 17.77 9.64
C GLY A 583 -34.07 17.91 10.32
N GLY A 584 -34.05 18.29 11.59
CA GLY A 584 -32.80 18.51 12.31
C GLY A 584 -32.58 20.00 12.58
N ASN A 585 -31.50 20.33 13.28
CA ASN A 585 -31.22 21.71 13.69
C ASN A 585 -30.20 22.33 12.73
N ASP A 586 -30.66 22.87 11.63
CA ASP A 586 -29.86 23.16 10.45
C ASP A 586 -29.28 24.57 10.43
N GLN A 587 -28.25 24.75 9.61
CA GLN A 587 -27.73 26.07 9.26
C GLN A 587 -27.78 26.29 7.76
N LEU A 588 -28.62 27.23 7.34
CA LEU A 588 -28.81 27.60 5.94
C LEU A 588 -28.22 28.98 5.67
N ILE A 589 -27.36 29.08 4.67
CA ILE A 589 -26.64 30.31 4.31
C ILE A 589 -26.80 30.56 2.80
N GLY A 590 -27.71 31.46 2.41
CA GLY A 590 -27.89 31.88 1.02
C GLY A 590 -26.74 32.75 0.52
N ALA A 591 -26.37 33.75 1.33
CA ALA A 591 -25.34 34.75 1.08
C ALA A 591 -25.62 35.69 -0.10
N GLY A 592 -25.59 35.19 -1.33
CA GLY A 592 -25.24 35.98 -2.50
C GLY A 592 -26.25 36.02 -3.63
N GLY A 593 -27.55 36.00 -3.42
CA GLY A 593 -28.52 36.37 -4.44
C GLY A 593 -29.85 36.59 -3.79
N LYS A 594 -30.95 36.37 -4.52
CA LYS A 594 -32.29 36.34 -3.95
C LYS A 594 -32.63 34.90 -3.58
N ASP A 595 -32.44 34.60 -2.32
CA ASP A 595 -32.40 33.22 -1.86
C ASP A 595 -33.73 32.83 -1.21
N SER A 596 -34.09 31.54 -1.31
CA SER A 596 -35.24 30.93 -0.64
C SER A 596 -34.71 29.89 0.34
N LEU A 597 -34.81 30.17 1.64
CA LEU A 597 -34.35 29.31 2.71
C LEU A 597 -35.56 28.76 3.46
N LEU A 598 -35.64 27.44 3.56
CA LEU A 598 -36.69 26.70 4.27
C LEU A 598 -35.99 25.86 5.36
N GLY A 599 -36.18 26.19 6.64
CA GLY A 599 -35.60 25.45 7.76
C GLY A 599 -36.20 24.05 7.83
N GLY A 600 -37.46 23.98 8.25
CA GLY A 600 -38.22 22.72 8.31
C GLY A 600 -38.56 22.39 9.76
N ASP A 601 -38.38 21.15 10.18
CA ASP A 601 -38.56 20.72 11.56
C ASP A 601 -37.21 20.81 12.31
N GLY A 602 -37.13 21.60 13.38
CA GLY A 602 -35.98 21.67 14.27
C GLY A 602 -35.65 23.09 14.69
N ASP A 603 -34.67 23.28 15.56
CA ASP A 603 -34.24 24.66 15.91
C ASP A 603 -33.20 25.13 14.88
N ASP A 604 -33.64 25.84 13.84
CA ASP A 604 -32.84 26.19 12.67
C ASP A 604 -32.21 27.58 12.74
N THR A 605 -31.13 27.77 11.97
CA THR A 605 -30.51 29.09 11.76
C THR A 605 -30.43 29.42 10.28
N LEU A 606 -31.21 30.42 9.85
CA LEU A 606 -31.30 30.85 8.46
C LEU A 606 -30.64 32.23 8.27
N LYS A 607 -29.81 32.36 7.23
CA LYS A 607 -29.16 33.63 6.85
C LYS A 607 -29.36 33.90 5.36
N GLY A 608 -30.22 34.87 5.05
CA GLY A 608 -30.53 35.31 3.68
C GLY A 608 -29.31 35.88 2.98
N GLY A 609 -28.87 37.07 3.38
CA GLY A 609 -27.63 37.64 2.85
C GLY A 609 -27.83 39.05 2.32
N GLY A 610 -27.45 39.29 1.07
CA GLY A 610 -27.31 40.65 0.53
C GLY A 610 -28.41 41.14 -0.42
N LYS A 611 -29.36 40.30 -0.84
CA LYS A 611 -30.47 40.72 -1.73
C LYS A 611 -31.81 40.47 -1.06
N ARG A 612 -32.85 40.25 -1.86
CA ARG A 612 -34.20 40.08 -1.34
C ARG A 612 -34.40 38.59 -1.16
N ASP A 613 -34.45 38.18 0.09
CA ASP A 613 -34.49 36.77 0.44
C ASP A 613 -35.85 36.42 1.02
N THR A 614 -36.19 35.14 0.98
CA THR A 614 -37.36 34.55 1.63
C THR A 614 -36.87 33.50 2.60
N LEU A 615 -37.15 33.68 3.88
CA LEU A 615 -36.77 32.78 4.96
C LEU A 615 -38.05 32.27 5.63
N ASP A 616 -38.19 30.96 5.71
CA ASP A 616 -39.23 30.25 6.44
C ASP A 616 -38.55 29.35 7.47
N GLY A 617 -38.73 29.62 8.76
CA GLY A 617 -38.15 28.85 9.86
C GLY A 617 -38.73 27.44 9.89
N GLY A 618 -40.06 27.35 9.89
CA GLY A 618 -40.78 26.10 9.88
C GLY A 618 -41.35 25.80 11.27
N ALA A 619 -40.91 24.73 11.88
CA ALA A 619 -41.43 24.27 13.14
C ALA A 619 -40.31 24.20 14.19
N GLN A 620 -40.64 24.53 15.43
CA GLN A 620 -39.71 24.71 16.56
C GLN A 620 -39.07 26.11 16.52
N ASN A 621 -38.00 26.34 17.29
CA ASN A 621 -37.60 27.71 17.66
C ASN A 621 -36.45 28.16 16.79
N ASP A 622 -36.76 29.01 15.82
CA ASP A 622 -35.84 29.34 14.76
C ASP A 622 -35.16 30.70 14.95
N LEU A 623 -34.01 30.83 14.30
CA LEU A 623 -33.23 32.05 14.25
C LEU A 623 -33.05 32.52 12.80
N LEU A 624 -33.78 33.57 12.43
CA LEU A 624 -33.81 34.09 11.06
C LEU A 624 -33.10 35.44 10.95
N PHE A 625 -32.15 35.53 10.01
CA PHE A 625 -31.44 36.76 9.66
C PHE A 625 -31.60 37.10 8.18
N GLY A 626 -32.38 38.15 7.87
CA GLY A 626 -32.45 38.71 6.51
C GLY A 626 -31.12 39.33 6.06
N ASN A 627 -30.46 40.02 7.00
CA ASN A 627 -29.20 40.77 6.84
C ASN A 627 -29.35 42.05 6.01
N GLY A 628 -29.37 41.99 4.68
CA GLY A 628 -29.41 43.18 3.85
C GLY A 628 -30.26 42.95 2.62
N GLY A 629 -31.31 43.73 2.42
CA GLY A 629 -32.32 43.27 1.51
C GLY A 629 -33.64 43.98 1.61
N ARG A 630 -34.69 43.28 1.18
CA ARG A 630 -36.08 43.65 1.41
C ARG A 630 -36.81 42.35 1.62
N ASP A 631 -36.56 41.76 2.77
CA ASP A 631 -36.66 40.33 2.96
C ASP A 631 -38.06 39.96 3.45
N LEU A 632 -38.41 38.70 3.23
CA LEU A 632 -39.60 38.09 3.79
C LEU A 632 -39.13 37.08 4.82
N LEU A 633 -39.44 37.31 6.09
CA LEU A 633 -39.10 36.40 7.18
C LEU A 633 -40.40 35.89 7.79
N ASP A 634 -40.55 34.57 7.81
CA ASP A 634 -41.65 33.85 8.45
C ASP A 634 -41.05 32.86 9.45
N GLY A 635 -41.32 33.05 10.76
CA GLY A 635 -40.91 32.07 11.77
C GLY A 635 -41.76 30.79 11.71
N SER A 636 -42.95 30.88 11.10
CA SER A 636 -43.93 29.80 11.09
C SER A 636 -44.39 29.41 12.50
N SER A 637 -43.99 28.27 13.05
CA SER A 637 -44.53 27.77 14.32
C SER A 637 -43.44 27.49 15.34
N GLY A 638 -43.49 28.18 16.47
CA GLY A 638 -42.51 28.01 17.53
C GLY A 638 -42.31 29.32 18.27
N ASP A 639 -41.24 29.41 19.04
CA ASP A 639 -40.86 30.65 19.72
C ASP A 639 -39.64 31.25 19.00
N ASP A 640 -39.89 32.08 17.98
CA ASP A 640 -38.88 32.43 17.00
C ASP A 640 -38.16 33.75 17.29
N ARG A 641 -36.94 33.89 16.75
CA ARG A 641 -36.16 35.14 16.77
C ARG A 641 -35.84 35.60 15.35
N LEU A 642 -36.34 36.77 14.99
CA LEU A 642 -36.22 37.31 13.64
C LEU A 642 -35.49 38.66 13.64
N THR A 643 -34.53 38.81 12.74
CA THR A 643 -33.79 40.06 12.48
C THR A 643 -33.82 40.35 10.98
N GLY A 644 -34.42 41.47 10.58
CA GLY A 644 -34.53 41.86 9.17
C GLY A 644 -33.22 42.43 8.63
N GLY A 645 -32.59 43.31 9.41
CA GLY A 645 -31.36 44.01 9.07
C GLY A 645 -31.58 45.26 8.22
N ASN A 646 -30.73 45.46 7.22
CA ASN A 646 -30.82 46.63 6.35
C ASN A 646 -31.87 46.40 5.28
N GLY A 647 -33.02 47.06 5.39
CA GLY A 647 -34.02 46.87 4.37
C GLY A 647 -35.29 47.61 4.65
N ARG A 648 -36.30 47.26 3.87
CA ARG A 648 -37.68 47.33 4.35
C ARG A 648 -38.20 45.93 4.23
N ASP A 649 -38.21 45.27 5.37
CA ASP A 649 -38.44 43.84 5.47
C ASP A 649 -39.89 43.59 5.81
N THR A 650 -40.33 42.36 5.63
CA THR A 650 -41.69 41.91 5.93
C THR A 650 -41.58 40.71 6.85
N PHE A 651 -42.06 40.88 8.08
CA PHE A 651 -42.18 39.81 9.05
C PHE A 651 -43.60 39.25 9.00
N ILE A 652 -43.72 37.93 8.98
CA ILE A 652 -44.98 37.20 9.13
C ILE A 652 -45.05 36.64 10.56
N TYR A 653 -46.20 36.77 11.20
CA TYR A 653 -46.49 36.21 12.52
C TYR A 653 -47.69 35.26 12.44
N ASN A 654 -47.47 34.00 12.84
CA ASN A 654 -48.42 32.91 12.65
C ASN A 654 -48.79 32.18 13.97
N GLY A 655 -48.08 32.42 15.08
CA GLY A 655 -48.33 31.77 16.36
C GLY A 655 -47.12 31.87 17.30
N GLY A 656 -47.21 31.28 18.50
CA GLY A 656 -46.06 31.13 19.40
C GLY A 656 -45.58 32.42 20.09
N VAL A 657 -44.38 32.37 20.68
CA VAL A 657 -43.74 33.47 21.42
C VAL A 657 -42.57 34.03 20.62
N ASP A 658 -42.89 34.91 19.68
CA ASP A 658 -41.90 35.45 18.73
C ASP A 658 -41.30 36.77 19.18
N VAL A 659 -40.05 36.98 18.80
CA VAL A 659 -39.30 38.22 19.01
C VAL A 659 -38.73 38.72 17.68
N ILE A 660 -39.16 39.91 17.27
CA ILE A 660 -38.50 40.67 16.21
C ILE A 660 -37.54 41.66 16.87
N GLU A 661 -36.25 41.54 16.57
CA GLU A 661 -35.18 42.22 17.33
C GLU A 661 -34.89 43.65 16.85
N ASP A 662 -35.21 43.97 15.59
CA ASP A 662 -34.82 45.24 14.95
C ASP A 662 -35.95 45.92 14.16
N PHE A 663 -37.21 45.72 14.59
CA PHE A 663 -38.37 46.27 13.91
C PHE A 663 -38.31 47.81 13.79
N GLY A 664 -38.23 48.31 12.56
CA GLY A 664 -38.06 49.74 12.28
C GLY A 664 -38.93 50.21 11.11
N ASN A 665 -38.32 50.41 9.93
CA ASN A 665 -39.02 50.82 8.72
C ASN A 665 -39.54 49.60 7.93
N ASP A 666 -40.20 48.69 8.63
CA ASP A 666 -40.55 47.36 8.15
C ASP A 666 -42.06 47.17 8.06
N ARG A 667 -42.48 45.97 7.67
CA ARG A 667 -43.88 45.57 7.56
C ARG A 667 -44.14 44.38 8.44
N LEU A 668 -45.28 44.40 9.12
CA LEU A 668 -45.78 43.26 9.87
C LEU A 668 -47.02 42.70 9.19
N ARG A 669 -47.02 41.40 8.95
CA ARG A 669 -48.18 40.64 8.50
C ARG A 669 -48.56 39.66 9.60
N VAL A 670 -49.83 39.65 9.96
CA VAL A 670 -50.37 38.71 10.94
C VAL A 670 -51.33 37.77 10.21
N ASP A 671 -51.07 36.48 10.28
CA ASP A 671 -51.85 35.47 9.57
C ASP A 671 -53.17 35.17 10.31
N ASP A 672 -54.24 34.92 9.54
CA ASP A 672 -55.57 34.65 10.07
C ASP A 672 -55.72 33.25 10.72
N VAL A 673 -54.71 32.39 10.58
CA VAL A 673 -54.61 31.07 11.23
C VAL A 673 -54.80 31.16 12.76
N LEU A 674 -54.41 32.29 13.37
CA LEU A 674 -54.54 32.56 14.80
C LEU A 674 -56.00 32.50 15.31
N TRP A 675 -56.99 32.65 14.42
CA TRP A 675 -58.37 32.89 14.83
C TRP A 675 -59.43 32.02 14.15
N THR A 676 -59.04 30.86 13.61
CA THR A 676 -59.90 29.84 12.95
C THR A 676 -61.41 30.16 12.92
N GLY A 677 -61.88 30.71 11.79
CA GLY A 677 -63.31 30.99 11.55
C GLY A 677 -63.83 32.33 12.07
N GLN A 678 -62.97 33.23 12.55
CA GLN A 678 -63.28 34.63 12.85
C GLN A 678 -62.55 35.56 11.89
N SER A 679 -63.19 36.67 11.47
CA SER A 679 -62.54 37.70 10.66
C SER A 679 -62.16 38.87 11.57
N TYR A 680 -60.86 39.13 11.68
CA TYR A 680 -60.33 40.28 12.42
C TYR A 680 -60.11 41.45 11.48
N ARG A 681 -60.44 42.65 11.95
CA ARG A 681 -60.01 43.89 11.31
C ARG A 681 -58.67 44.28 11.90
N LYS A 682 -57.93 45.08 11.15
CA LYS A 682 -56.71 45.73 11.60
C LYS A 682 -56.85 46.44 12.97
N SER A 683 -57.99 47.11 13.20
CA SER A 683 -58.27 47.77 14.48
C SER A 683 -58.34 46.79 15.66
N ASP A 684 -58.75 45.56 15.39
CA ASP A 684 -58.94 44.51 16.40
C ASP A 684 -57.58 43.95 16.79
N VAL A 685 -56.69 43.71 15.81
CA VAL A 685 -55.28 43.32 16.05
C VAL A 685 -54.52 44.41 16.79
N MET A 686 -54.68 45.69 16.40
CA MET A 686 -54.03 46.80 17.09
C MET A 686 -54.51 47.00 18.53
N ALA A 687 -55.70 46.50 18.90
CA ALA A 687 -56.18 46.54 20.28
C ALA A 687 -55.50 45.50 21.20
N LEU A 688 -54.77 44.53 20.60
CA LEU A 688 -53.97 43.54 21.32
C LEU A 688 -52.54 44.01 21.61
N ALA A 689 -52.14 45.15 21.02
CA ALA A 689 -50.81 45.72 21.21
C ALA A 689 -50.72 46.59 22.46
N SER A 690 -49.62 46.47 23.19
CA SER A 690 -49.26 47.33 24.32
C SER A 690 -47.80 47.77 24.22
N ALA A 691 -47.51 49.02 24.58
CA ALA A 691 -46.14 49.53 24.61
C ALA A 691 -45.58 49.39 26.04
N GLU A 692 -44.55 48.57 26.21
CA GLU A 692 -43.92 48.28 27.50
C GLU A 692 -42.41 48.51 27.43
N THR A 693 -41.88 49.39 28.28
CA THR A 693 -40.43 49.59 28.44
C THR A 693 -39.61 49.91 27.18
N GLY A 694 -40.25 50.34 26.09
CA GLY A 694 -39.61 50.69 24.82
C GLY A 694 -39.98 49.74 23.67
N ASP A 695 -40.60 48.61 23.99
CA ASP A 695 -41.02 47.55 23.06
C ASP A 695 -42.53 47.61 22.82
N THR A 696 -42.99 46.95 21.76
CA THR A 696 -44.42 46.69 21.51
C THR A 696 -44.68 45.21 21.68
N ILE A 697 -45.61 44.85 22.55
CA ILE A 697 -46.01 43.46 22.81
C ILE A 697 -47.46 43.28 22.35
N PHE A 698 -47.68 42.36 21.43
CA PHE A 698 -49.02 41.85 21.12
C PHE A 698 -49.30 40.60 21.96
N ASP A 699 -50.45 40.56 22.62
CA ASP A 699 -50.98 39.36 23.27
C ASP A 699 -52.21 38.87 22.50
N PHE A 700 -52.03 37.80 21.72
CA PHE A 700 -53.09 37.20 20.91
C PHE A 700 -53.96 36.22 21.69
N GLY A 701 -53.65 36.00 22.97
CA GLY A 701 -54.29 35.01 23.82
C GLY A 701 -53.82 33.58 23.51
N GLY A 702 -54.15 32.65 24.41
CA GLY A 702 -53.77 31.24 24.26
C GLY A 702 -52.27 30.95 24.41
N GLY A 703 -51.47 31.94 24.85
CA GLY A 703 -50.01 31.83 24.98
C GLY A 703 -49.25 32.43 23.80
N ASN A 704 -49.94 32.90 22.76
CA ASN A 704 -49.33 33.49 21.57
C ASN A 704 -49.01 34.97 21.81
N THR A 705 -47.73 35.34 21.72
CA THR A 705 -47.28 36.73 21.87
C THR A 705 -46.24 37.09 20.83
N LEU A 706 -46.26 38.34 20.36
CA LEU A 706 -45.23 38.89 19.48
C LEU A 706 -44.60 40.11 20.15
N THR A 707 -43.28 40.12 20.29
CA THR A 707 -42.51 41.26 20.80
C THR A 707 -41.75 41.95 19.68
N LEU A 708 -42.00 43.25 19.50
CA LEU A 708 -41.22 44.14 18.63
C LEU A 708 -40.25 44.92 19.51
N THR A 709 -38.98 44.49 19.54
CA THR A 709 -37.95 45.08 20.40
C THR A 709 -37.59 46.49 19.92
N GLY A 710 -37.52 47.45 20.84
CA GLY A 710 -37.11 48.83 20.57
C GLY A 710 -38.12 49.66 19.77
N TYR A 711 -39.32 49.14 19.49
CA TYR A 711 -40.36 49.82 18.73
C TYR A 711 -41.60 50.09 19.60
N SER A 712 -42.05 51.35 19.69
CA SER A 712 -43.19 51.74 20.54
C SER A 712 -44.19 52.72 19.88
N ASP A 713 -44.06 53.02 18.58
CA ASP A 713 -44.97 53.92 17.85
C ASP A 713 -46.17 53.16 17.25
N LEU A 714 -47.23 52.98 18.05
CA LEU A 714 -48.43 52.23 17.63
C LEU A 714 -49.21 52.91 16.48
N ASP A 715 -49.16 54.23 16.35
CA ASP A 715 -49.83 54.96 15.26
C ASP A 715 -49.14 54.66 13.92
N ALA A 716 -47.80 54.68 13.91
CA ALA A 716 -47.00 54.30 12.75
C ALA A 716 -47.12 52.80 12.42
N LEU A 717 -47.17 51.93 13.44
CA LEU A 717 -47.35 50.48 13.28
C LEU A 717 -48.63 50.14 12.52
N SER A 718 -49.72 50.83 12.86
CA SER A 718 -50.96 50.72 12.10
C SER A 718 -50.72 51.08 10.63
N GLY A 719 -49.86 52.00 10.24
CA GLY A 719 -49.58 52.24 8.81
C GLY A 719 -49.00 51.04 8.05
N VAL A 720 -48.28 50.15 8.73
CA VAL A 720 -47.47 49.06 8.13
C VAL A 720 -47.96 47.66 8.43
N LEU A 721 -48.97 47.51 9.30
CA LEU A 721 -49.60 46.22 9.63
C LEU A 721 -50.62 45.78 8.56
N ALA A 722 -50.57 44.52 8.18
CA ALA A 722 -51.59 43.86 7.35
C ALA A 722 -52.03 42.53 8.00
N ILE A 723 -53.26 42.11 7.71
CA ILE A 723 -53.75 40.76 8.01
C ILE A 723 -53.75 40.03 6.68
N ILE A 724 -53.17 38.83 6.64
CA ILE A 724 -53.06 38.02 5.42
C ILE A 724 -53.96 36.80 5.46
#